data_AF-A0A524FYE2-F1
#
_entry.id   AF-A0A524FYE2-F1
#
_cell.length_a   1.000
_cell.length_b   1.000
_cell.length_c   1.000
_cell.angle_alpha   90.00
_cell.angle_beta   90.00
_cell.angle_gamma   90.00
#
_symmetry.space_group_name_H-M   'P 1'
#
loop_
_entity.id
_entity.type
_entity.pdbx_description
1 polymer ?
#
loop_
_entity_poly.entity_id
_entity_poly.type
_entity_poly.pdbx_seq_one_letter_code
_entity_poly.pdbx_strand_id
1 'polypeptide(L)'
;MPSRFVHGARLSRARKISDKSLVEFEVLSENPVVAYALIQGSGSEPYTVIIDDSQGIVAHTCPDFNKGIGWCKHLGKLLLKLPEGSINNLNKSRLREIRSYSEIRDHLERLREKKTLEAPSDVDVSLDEQIHVLAKSLENGKTPLQLIERVRQGLKDEIEKSTPNLVILKINSMTKEMSAIQYNLFLKQVGDVLRPSVQRVYNHLIECFWTTSTLYRLELAYLLSKVPEKLKAEVNLTSFQQPEDLSVEERTDARIVLSILTGKNIQSREFSSLVGDIPEQEKISVRLIRAGNKVVMAGTSVEGLKSWLQNEIKVSHLKTTGRTREDDLLIYILQTNGEKPKLEIKFNHSRDFTGLPVTVVETNPALDFVIQRIKTSERDYITRGEHSRHRMFFKWLEDKSVESSWSERTRARQADTLLSQPGIIIQWDICVNGQHPELLHVDKGEVRYTPDISSHIHSQLQPFDMTLCHPSMKQGGEWTKIAKPIAILIPDQVIDLVLRGTPVISTVLPWNVLMKFAHSGHIESGEVEIGIRTCQQRRFVYGSIALEKALEELSMLGKSGLSDEFYAKAHDELKTSSGRLNTSTRPIARKILVGEGKSIQALLAISTMNETTQLGYIVRAAKEAKDIGEFRIKLVQFVAKELLKGSMLNRLTPKLLNELTEPDLGVYSFVSRRIKNDLNKAYVDLRLWLTGKSNPTRRNIHSNIIGALMLEELKIPKMGALTDEELAALRIKHGAIAKHFT
;
A
#
# COMPACT_ATOMS: atom_id res chain seq x y z
N MET A 1 -41.49 -26.72 34.23
CA MET A 1 -42.05 -25.44 33.71
C MET A 1 -41.40 -24.23 34.39
N PRO A 2 -41.00 -23.17 33.66
CA PRO A 2 -40.31 -21.97 34.22
C PRO A 2 -41.19 -21.05 35.08
N SER A 3 -42.37 -21.53 35.49
CA SER A 3 -43.38 -20.80 36.26
C SER A 3 -42.95 -20.47 37.70
N ARG A 4 -41.72 -20.79 38.11
CA ARG A 4 -41.12 -20.37 39.39
C ARG A 4 -40.36 -19.03 39.28
N PHE A 5 -39.98 -18.61 38.08
CA PHE A 5 -39.15 -17.42 37.85
C PHE A 5 -39.88 -16.34 37.04
N VAL A 6 -40.68 -16.77 36.06
CA VAL A 6 -41.49 -15.88 35.23
C VAL A 6 -42.96 -16.23 35.46
N HIS A 7 -43.75 -15.29 35.98
CA HIS A 7 -45.15 -15.53 36.35
C HIS A 7 -46.15 -14.64 35.60
N GLY A 8 -47.42 -15.06 35.63
CA GLY A 8 -48.57 -14.26 35.21
C GLY A 8 -48.44 -13.68 33.80
N ALA A 9 -48.69 -12.38 33.67
CA ALA A 9 -48.68 -11.67 32.39
C ALA A 9 -47.34 -11.78 31.64
N ARG A 10 -46.21 -11.92 32.34
CA ARG A 10 -44.88 -12.03 31.73
C ARG A 10 -44.65 -13.39 31.10
N LEU A 11 -45.06 -14.47 31.77
CA LEU A 11 -44.98 -15.81 31.21
C LEU A 11 -45.92 -15.97 30.02
N SER A 12 -47.12 -15.38 30.10
CA SER A 12 -48.04 -15.31 28.96
C SER A 12 -47.41 -14.57 27.78
N ARG A 13 -46.76 -13.42 28.02
CA ARG A 13 -46.04 -12.67 26.98
C ARG A 13 -44.85 -13.45 26.41
N ALA A 14 -44.08 -14.16 27.25
CA ALA A 14 -42.99 -15.02 26.80
C ALA A 14 -43.48 -16.13 25.85
N ARG A 15 -44.60 -16.79 26.19
CA ARG A 15 -45.23 -17.81 25.33
C ARG A 15 -45.75 -17.23 24.00
N LYS A 16 -46.17 -15.96 24.00
CA LYS A 16 -46.65 -15.25 22.80
C LYS A 16 -45.54 -14.80 21.85
N ILE A 17 -44.28 -14.77 22.28
CA ILE A 17 -43.16 -14.53 21.36
C ILE A 17 -43.06 -15.75 20.44
N SER A 18 -43.28 -15.54 19.14
CA SER A 18 -43.21 -16.61 18.14
C SER A 18 -41.79 -17.17 18.06
N ASP A 19 -41.67 -18.47 17.81
CA ASP A 19 -40.37 -19.10 17.52
C ASP A 19 -39.71 -18.48 16.29
N LYS A 20 -40.52 -18.03 15.31
CA LYS A 20 -40.04 -17.33 14.11
C LYS A 20 -39.41 -15.97 14.41
N SER A 21 -39.74 -15.36 15.54
CA SER A 21 -39.15 -14.08 15.96
C SER A 21 -37.79 -14.27 16.63
N LEU A 22 -37.36 -15.50 16.84
CA LEU A 22 -36.08 -15.85 17.44
C LEU A 22 -35.11 -16.13 16.30
N VAL A 23 -34.47 -15.06 15.82
CA VAL A 23 -33.64 -15.04 14.60
C VAL A 23 -32.44 -15.95 14.77
N GLU A 24 -31.82 -15.90 15.96
CA GLU A 24 -30.69 -16.75 16.33
C GLU A 24 -30.83 -17.20 17.77
N PHE A 25 -30.46 -18.45 18.03
CA PHE A 25 -30.37 -19.06 19.35
C PHE A 25 -29.32 -20.14 19.37
N GLU A 26 -28.36 -19.99 20.26
CA GLU A 26 -27.36 -21.02 20.48
C GLU A 26 -27.05 -21.10 21.96
N VAL A 27 -26.99 -22.33 22.45
CA VAL A 27 -26.50 -22.63 23.79
C VAL A 27 -25.01 -22.92 23.64
N LEU A 28 -24.18 -21.97 24.05
CA LEU A 28 -22.71 -22.03 24.00
C LEU A 28 -22.13 -22.93 25.09
N SER A 29 -22.86 -23.08 26.19
CA SER A 29 -22.50 -23.92 27.33
C SER A 29 -23.78 -24.35 28.04
N GLU A 30 -23.87 -25.63 28.44
CA GLU A 30 -25.02 -26.14 29.17
C GLU A 30 -24.88 -26.02 30.70
N ASN A 31 -23.65 -25.99 31.22
CA ASN A 31 -23.38 -25.88 32.66
C ASN A 31 -22.12 -25.03 32.95
N PRO A 32 -22.26 -23.76 33.36
CA PRO A 32 -23.52 -23.01 33.46
C PRO A 32 -24.14 -22.79 32.08
N VAL A 33 -25.45 -22.54 32.04
CA VAL A 33 -26.15 -22.26 30.80
C VAL A 33 -25.71 -20.88 30.30
N VAL A 34 -24.94 -20.85 29.22
CA VAL A 34 -24.59 -19.61 28.51
C VAL A 34 -25.22 -19.71 27.13
N ALA A 35 -26.15 -18.82 26.82
CA ALA A 35 -26.82 -18.79 25.53
C ALA A 35 -26.77 -17.39 24.95
N TYR A 36 -26.64 -17.27 23.64
CA TYR A 36 -26.95 -16.03 22.94
C TYR A 36 -28.29 -16.16 22.23
N ALA A 37 -29.02 -15.05 22.17
CA ALA A 37 -30.27 -14.99 21.43
C ALA A 37 -30.42 -13.63 20.74
N LEU A 38 -30.91 -13.67 19.49
CA LEU A 38 -31.38 -12.50 18.76
C LEU A 38 -32.89 -12.61 18.57
N ILE A 39 -33.66 -11.71 19.21
CA ILE A 39 -35.12 -11.67 19.06
C ILE A 39 -35.53 -10.45 18.25
N GLN A 40 -36.15 -10.71 17.10
CA GLN A 40 -36.70 -9.70 16.20
C GLN A 40 -37.74 -8.84 16.94
N GLY A 41 -37.57 -7.52 16.89
CA GLY A 41 -38.44 -6.54 17.55
C GLY A 41 -38.05 -6.15 18.98
N SER A 42 -36.96 -6.73 19.52
CA SER A 42 -36.46 -6.40 20.87
C SER A 42 -35.16 -5.60 20.87
N GLY A 43 -34.35 -5.68 19.81
CA GLY A 43 -33.10 -4.94 19.61
C GLY A 43 -32.38 -5.42 18.36
N SER A 44 -31.38 -4.67 17.87
CA SER A 44 -30.53 -5.07 16.74
C SER A 44 -29.31 -5.91 17.15
N GLU A 45 -28.99 -5.94 18.45
CA GLU A 45 -27.85 -6.68 18.98
C GLU A 45 -28.30 -7.99 19.62
N PRO A 46 -27.55 -9.10 19.41
CA PRO A 46 -27.75 -10.33 20.16
C PRO A 46 -27.43 -10.08 21.63
N TYR A 47 -28.20 -10.68 22.52
CA TYR A 47 -27.96 -10.58 23.96
C TYR A 47 -27.63 -11.94 24.55
N THR A 48 -26.73 -11.92 25.55
CA THR A 48 -26.22 -13.08 26.25
C THR A 48 -27.07 -13.34 27.49
N VAL A 49 -27.37 -14.59 27.76
CA VAL A 49 -28.03 -15.08 28.97
C VAL A 49 -27.11 -16.05 29.67
N ILE A 50 -26.98 -15.90 30.97
CA ILE A 50 -26.17 -16.75 31.83
C ILE A 50 -27.07 -17.25 32.96
N ILE A 51 -27.08 -18.56 33.15
CA ILE A 51 -27.73 -19.20 34.29
C ILE A 51 -26.72 -20.15 34.93
N ASP A 52 -26.12 -19.70 36.03
CA ASP A 52 -25.16 -20.46 36.80
C ASP A 52 -25.83 -20.99 38.07
N ASP A 53 -26.36 -22.20 37.97
CA ASP A 53 -27.06 -22.87 39.06
C ASP A 53 -26.14 -23.09 40.27
N SER A 54 -24.86 -23.34 40.03
CA SER A 54 -23.87 -23.64 41.08
C SER A 54 -23.61 -22.45 42.00
N GLN A 55 -23.68 -21.24 41.44
CA GLN A 55 -23.56 -20.00 42.20
C GLN A 55 -24.93 -19.38 42.53
N GLY A 56 -26.01 -20.01 42.08
CA GLY A 56 -27.36 -19.48 42.18
C GLY A 56 -27.47 -18.12 41.49
N ILE A 57 -26.98 -17.97 40.25
CA ILE A 57 -26.93 -16.70 39.52
C ILE A 57 -27.72 -16.77 38.23
N VAL A 58 -28.41 -15.68 37.90
CA VAL A 58 -28.96 -15.41 36.57
C VAL A 58 -28.57 -14.00 36.10
N ALA A 59 -28.16 -13.89 34.84
CA ALA A 59 -27.78 -12.63 34.22
C ALA A 59 -28.24 -12.61 32.75
N HIS A 60 -28.57 -11.44 32.23
CA HIS A 60 -28.75 -11.28 30.79
C HIS A 60 -28.55 -9.85 30.31
N THR A 61 -28.12 -9.66 29.05
CA THR A 61 -27.85 -8.34 28.46
C THR A 61 -29.01 -7.79 27.61
N CYS A 62 -30.23 -8.26 27.84
CA CYS A 62 -31.40 -7.86 27.05
C CYS A 62 -31.76 -6.37 27.26
N PRO A 63 -32.18 -5.61 26.22
CA PRO A 63 -32.60 -4.21 26.37
C PRO A 63 -33.78 -3.98 27.34
N ASP A 64 -34.66 -4.95 27.55
CA ASP A 64 -35.73 -4.86 28.56
C ASP A 64 -35.19 -4.97 30.01
N PHE A 65 -33.96 -5.42 30.19
CA PHE A 65 -33.28 -5.58 31.47
C PHE A 65 -32.84 -4.25 32.09
N ASN A 66 -32.31 -3.34 31.26
CA ASN A 66 -31.84 -2.01 31.65
C ASN A 66 -32.94 -1.13 32.26
N LYS A 67 -34.21 -1.55 32.19
CA LYS A 67 -35.37 -0.89 32.78
C LYS A 67 -35.68 -1.36 34.23
N GLY A 68 -34.75 -2.05 34.89
CA GLY A 68 -34.90 -2.54 36.27
C GLY A 68 -35.79 -3.78 36.41
N ILE A 69 -36.04 -4.47 35.29
CA ILE A 69 -36.97 -5.57 35.20
C ILE A 69 -36.18 -6.89 35.18
N GLY A 70 -36.22 -7.61 36.30
CA GLY A 70 -35.34 -8.76 36.46
C GLY A 70 -35.67 -10.00 35.64
N TRP A 71 -36.88 -10.52 35.78
CA TRP A 71 -37.35 -11.66 34.98
C TRP A 71 -38.17 -11.16 33.79
N CYS A 72 -37.48 -10.78 32.71
CA CYS A 72 -38.12 -10.26 31.50
C CYS A 72 -38.80 -11.37 30.67
N LYS A 73 -39.69 -10.95 29.74
CA LYS A 73 -40.38 -11.87 28.82
C LYS A 73 -39.39 -12.63 27.90
N HIS A 74 -38.24 -12.03 27.59
CA HIS A 74 -37.22 -12.64 26.74
C HIS A 74 -36.48 -13.77 27.46
N LEU A 75 -36.09 -13.56 28.73
CA LEU A 75 -35.54 -14.61 29.58
C LEU A 75 -36.54 -15.77 29.75
N GLY A 76 -37.83 -15.45 29.92
CA GLY A 76 -38.89 -16.46 29.92
C GLY A 76 -39.00 -17.25 28.62
N LYS A 77 -38.81 -16.59 27.45
CA LYS A 77 -38.82 -17.25 26.14
C LYS A 77 -37.60 -18.17 25.97
N LEU A 78 -36.44 -17.72 26.41
CA LEU A 78 -35.19 -18.49 26.46
C LEU A 78 -35.32 -19.73 27.34
N LEU A 79 -35.87 -19.59 28.55
CA LEU A 79 -36.13 -20.73 29.44
C LEU A 79 -37.08 -21.76 28.81
N LEU A 80 -38.01 -21.34 27.95
CA LEU A 80 -38.90 -22.26 27.21
C LEU A 80 -38.20 -22.99 26.07
N LYS A 81 -36.99 -22.56 25.67
CA LYS A 81 -36.18 -23.18 24.62
C LYS A 81 -35.09 -24.12 25.15
N LEU A 82 -34.80 -24.07 26.45
CA LEU A 82 -33.87 -25.01 27.08
C LEU A 82 -34.50 -26.40 27.20
N PRO A 83 -33.68 -27.48 27.19
CA PRO A 83 -34.15 -28.84 27.46
C PRO A 83 -34.90 -28.94 28.80
N GLU A 84 -35.92 -29.79 28.88
CA GLU A 84 -36.74 -29.93 30.10
C GLU A 84 -35.91 -30.32 31.34
N GLY A 85 -34.85 -31.10 31.16
CA GLY A 85 -33.90 -31.46 32.22
C GLY A 85 -33.24 -30.24 32.86
N SER A 86 -32.76 -29.28 32.04
CA SER A 86 -32.14 -28.05 32.51
C SER A 86 -33.13 -27.18 33.29
N ILE A 87 -34.38 -27.06 32.81
CA ILE A 87 -35.43 -26.27 33.48
C ILE A 87 -35.80 -26.87 34.84
N ASN A 88 -35.85 -28.21 34.95
CA ASN A 88 -36.22 -28.88 36.18
C ASN A 88 -35.16 -28.74 37.28
N ASN A 89 -33.88 -28.68 36.91
CA ASN A 89 -32.80 -28.39 37.84
C ASN A 89 -32.85 -26.93 38.31
N LEU A 90 -32.97 -25.99 37.37
CA LEU A 90 -33.10 -24.56 37.68
C LEU A 90 -34.27 -24.28 38.62
N ASN A 91 -35.42 -24.92 38.40
CA ASN A 91 -36.60 -24.77 39.25
C ASN A 91 -36.42 -25.22 40.71
N LYS A 92 -35.35 -25.95 41.06
CA LYS A 92 -35.06 -26.33 42.45
C LYS A 92 -34.22 -25.28 43.17
N SER A 93 -33.51 -24.45 42.43
CA SER A 93 -32.50 -23.53 42.95
C SER A 93 -33.03 -22.12 43.24
N ARG A 94 -32.36 -21.42 44.18
CA ARG A 94 -32.60 -19.99 44.43
C ARG A 94 -31.60 -19.18 43.61
N LEU A 95 -32.08 -18.57 42.52
CA LEU A 95 -31.25 -17.73 41.65
C LEU A 95 -31.32 -16.27 42.06
N ARG A 96 -30.16 -15.65 42.32
CA ARG A 96 -29.94 -14.22 42.48
C ARG A 96 -29.64 -13.61 41.11
N GLU A 97 -30.25 -12.48 40.85
CA GLU A 97 -30.10 -11.76 39.60
C GLU A 97 -28.90 -10.79 39.66
N ILE A 98 -28.02 -10.84 38.66
CA ILE A 98 -26.94 -9.87 38.48
C ILE A 98 -27.41 -8.81 37.48
N ARG A 99 -27.41 -7.53 37.91
CA ARG A 99 -28.02 -6.42 37.17
C ARG A 99 -27.06 -5.49 36.47
N SER A 100 -25.81 -5.41 36.92
CA SER A 100 -24.82 -4.53 36.31
C SER A 100 -24.12 -5.24 35.15
N TYR A 101 -23.97 -4.55 34.02
CA TYR A 101 -23.15 -5.05 32.91
C TYR A 101 -21.71 -5.36 33.35
N SER A 102 -21.15 -4.60 34.30
CA SER A 102 -19.82 -4.88 34.87
C SER A 102 -19.79 -6.22 35.61
N GLU A 103 -20.79 -6.51 36.45
CA GLU A 103 -20.86 -7.76 37.19
C GLU A 103 -21.12 -8.96 36.27
N ILE A 104 -21.89 -8.78 35.19
CA ILE A 104 -22.08 -9.81 34.15
C ILE A 104 -20.75 -10.12 33.47
N ARG A 105 -19.99 -9.09 33.09
CA ARG A 105 -18.66 -9.24 32.50
C ARG A 105 -17.70 -9.95 33.44
N ASP A 106 -17.63 -9.54 34.70
CA ASP A 106 -16.79 -10.15 35.72
C ASP A 106 -17.15 -11.63 35.93
N HIS A 107 -18.44 -11.97 35.92
CA HIS A 107 -18.88 -13.35 36.05
C HIS A 107 -18.54 -14.18 34.81
N LEU A 108 -18.71 -13.64 33.60
CA LEU A 108 -18.27 -14.30 32.36
C LEU A 108 -16.75 -14.54 32.35
N GLU A 109 -15.96 -13.58 32.81
CA GLU A 109 -14.51 -13.74 32.93
C GLU A 109 -14.16 -14.85 33.92
N ARG A 110 -14.82 -14.92 35.09
CA ARG A 110 -14.63 -16.03 36.04
C ARG A 110 -15.03 -17.38 35.45
N LEU A 111 -16.11 -17.43 34.66
CA LEU A 111 -16.53 -18.66 34.01
C LEU A 111 -15.55 -19.09 32.92
N ARG A 112 -15.02 -18.14 32.15
CA ARG A 112 -13.95 -18.41 31.18
C ARG A 112 -12.68 -18.90 31.87
N GLU A 113 -12.24 -18.24 32.92
CA GLU A 113 -11.09 -18.67 33.73
C GLU A 113 -11.30 -20.08 34.27
N LYS A 114 -12.45 -20.35 34.88
CA LYS A 114 -12.80 -21.68 35.40
C LYS A 114 -12.78 -22.73 34.30
N LYS A 115 -13.43 -22.44 33.15
CA LYS A 115 -13.46 -23.34 31.99
C LYS A 115 -12.04 -23.61 31.48
N THR A 116 -11.20 -22.59 31.35
CA THR A 116 -9.83 -22.75 30.88
C THR A 116 -8.97 -23.54 31.88
N LEU A 117 -9.15 -23.33 33.19
CA LEU A 117 -8.45 -24.08 34.24
C LEU A 117 -8.88 -25.55 34.30
N GLU A 118 -10.17 -25.83 34.13
CA GLU A 118 -10.78 -27.16 34.26
C GLU A 118 -10.90 -27.92 32.92
N ALA A 119 -10.65 -27.25 31.79
CA ALA A 119 -10.80 -27.82 30.45
C ALA A 119 -9.91 -29.06 30.29
N PRO A 120 -10.46 -30.21 29.88
CA PRO A 120 -9.64 -31.33 29.46
C PRO A 120 -8.84 -30.98 28.20
N SER A 121 -7.79 -31.76 27.93
CA SER A 121 -6.77 -31.46 26.92
C SER A 121 -7.30 -31.34 25.48
N ASP A 122 -8.51 -31.83 25.23
CA ASP A 122 -9.21 -31.90 23.96
C ASP A 122 -10.18 -30.73 23.70
N VAL A 123 -10.39 -29.85 24.68
CA VAL A 123 -11.21 -28.64 24.50
C VAL A 123 -10.39 -27.54 23.83
N ASP A 124 -10.89 -27.05 22.70
CA ASP A 124 -10.28 -25.99 21.90
C ASP A 124 -10.41 -24.63 22.61
N VAL A 125 -9.40 -24.29 23.42
CA VAL A 125 -9.18 -22.95 23.99
C VAL A 125 -7.93 -22.37 23.35
N SER A 126 -8.02 -21.14 22.83
CA SER A 126 -6.88 -20.51 22.15
C SER A 126 -5.68 -20.36 23.09
N LEU A 127 -4.46 -20.44 22.54
CA LEU A 127 -3.24 -20.31 23.35
C LEU A 127 -3.17 -18.94 24.07
N ASP A 128 -3.60 -17.87 23.41
CA ASP A 128 -3.66 -16.53 24.01
C ASP A 128 -4.55 -16.49 25.26
N GLU A 129 -5.72 -17.14 25.20
CA GLU A 129 -6.63 -17.22 26.36
C GLU A 129 -6.02 -18.08 27.47
N GLN A 130 -5.37 -19.20 27.14
CA GLN A 130 -4.66 -20.03 28.11
C GLN A 130 -3.54 -19.24 28.82
N ILE A 131 -2.76 -18.46 28.07
CA ILE A 131 -1.67 -17.62 28.60
C ILE A 131 -2.23 -16.54 29.53
N HIS A 132 -3.31 -15.87 29.14
CA HIS A 132 -3.95 -14.84 29.96
C HIS A 132 -4.47 -15.42 31.29
N VAL A 133 -5.20 -16.54 31.25
CA VAL A 133 -5.72 -17.21 32.45
C VAL A 133 -4.59 -17.73 33.34
N LEU A 134 -3.52 -18.25 32.75
CA LEU A 134 -2.33 -18.70 33.49
C LEU A 134 -1.67 -17.54 34.22
N ALA A 135 -1.42 -16.42 33.54
CA ALA A 135 -0.79 -15.24 34.12
C ALA A 135 -1.57 -14.68 35.32
N LYS A 136 -2.91 -14.56 35.17
CA LYS A 136 -3.81 -14.14 36.26
C LYS A 136 -3.86 -15.14 37.41
N SER A 137 -3.84 -16.44 37.12
CA SER A 137 -3.81 -17.48 38.15
C SER A 137 -2.53 -17.43 38.98
N LEU A 138 -1.40 -17.25 38.32
CA LEU A 138 -0.09 -17.12 38.97
C LEU A 138 -0.01 -15.87 39.86
N GLU A 139 -0.51 -14.73 39.39
CA GLU A 139 -0.57 -13.49 40.19
C GLU A 139 -1.41 -13.67 41.46
N ASN A 140 -2.48 -14.47 41.39
CA ASN A 140 -3.29 -14.86 42.54
C ASN A 140 -2.66 -15.98 43.42
N GLY A 141 -1.40 -16.33 43.19
CA GLY A 141 -0.67 -17.35 43.95
C GLY A 141 -1.07 -18.79 43.64
N LYS A 142 -1.84 -19.04 42.58
CA LYS A 142 -2.23 -20.40 42.15
C LYS A 142 -1.24 -20.93 41.12
N THR A 143 -0.94 -22.22 41.17
CA THR A 143 -0.03 -22.91 40.22
C THR A 143 -0.78 -24.03 39.50
N PRO A 144 -1.58 -23.71 38.46
CA PRO A 144 -2.40 -24.71 37.76
C PRO A 144 -1.54 -25.58 36.83
N LEU A 145 -0.96 -26.66 37.37
CA LEU A 145 0.02 -27.51 36.66
C LEU A 145 -0.46 -28.00 35.28
N GLN A 146 -1.71 -28.42 35.14
CA GLN A 146 -2.26 -28.87 33.86
C GLN A 146 -2.35 -27.74 32.82
N LEU A 147 -2.70 -26.52 33.23
CA LEU A 147 -2.71 -25.37 32.33
C LEU A 147 -1.28 -24.95 31.96
N ILE A 148 -0.34 -25.04 32.91
CA ILE A 148 1.09 -24.79 32.64
C ILE A 148 1.59 -25.74 31.54
N GLU A 149 1.36 -27.04 31.66
CA GLU A 149 1.81 -28.01 30.64
C GLU A 149 1.14 -27.81 29.28
N ARG A 150 -0.15 -27.46 29.24
CA ARG A 150 -0.84 -27.13 27.98
C ARG A 150 -0.27 -25.89 27.31
N VAL A 151 -0.05 -24.81 28.08
CA VAL A 151 0.59 -23.59 27.57
C VAL A 151 2.00 -23.89 27.08
N ARG A 152 2.77 -24.70 27.83
CA ARG A 152 4.13 -25.13 27.42
C ARG A 152 4.11 -25.86 26.08
N GLN A 153 3.19 -26.81 25.92
CA GLN A 153 3.06 -27.57 24.67
C GLN A 153 2.58 -26.68 23.51
N GLY A 154 1.57 -25.85 23.73
CA GLY A 154 1.07 -24.91 22.71
C GLY A 154 2.14 -23.90 22.27
N LEU A 155 2.92 -23.36 23.22
CA LEU A 155 4.07 -22.50 22.93
C LEU A 155 5.11 -23.25 22.08
N LYS A 156 5.43 -24.49 22.43
CA LYS A 156 6.37 -25.31 21.67
C LYS A 156 5.89 -25.51 20.23
N ASP A 157 4.65 -25.95 20.04
CA ASP A 157 4.07 -26.23 18.72
C ASP A 157 3.98 -24.97 17.84
N GLU A 158 3.65 -23.83 18.43
CA GLU A 158 3.52 -22.58 17.71
C GLU A 158 4.88 -21.95 17.35
N ILE A 159 5.86 -22.03 18.25
CA ILE A 159 7.17 -21.42 18.10
C ILE A 159 8.10 -22.26 17.20
N GLU A 160 8.03 -23.59 17.26
CA GLU A 160 8.85 -24.47 16.43
C GLU A 160 8.63 -24.21 14.93
N LYS A 161 7.37 -23.93 14.54
CA LYS A 161 6.96 -23.65 13.16
C LYS A 161 7.19 -22.20 12.71
N SER A 162 7.56 -21.30 13.62
CA SER A 162 7.68 -19.87 13.34
C SER A 162 9.08 -19.49 12.86
N THR A 163 9.18 -18.54 11.92
CA THR A 163 10.47 -17.96 11.51
C THR A 163 11.08 -17.12 12.63
N PRO A 164 12.42 -16.90 12.65
CA PRO A 164 13.09 -16.22 13.76
C PRO A 164 12.47 -14.87 14.18
N ASN A 165 12.11 -14.02 13.20
CA ASN A 165 11.48 -12.72 13.47
C ASN A 165 10.08 -12.89 14.10
N LEU A 166 9.30 -13.86 13.62
CA LEU A 166 7.96 -14.12 14.13
C LEU A 166 8.00 -14.67 15.55
N VAL A 167 9.03 -15.42 15.94
CA VAL A 167 9.17 -15.92 17.32
C VAL A 167 9.17 -14.76 18.32
N ILE A 168 10.01 -13.74 18.10
CA ILE A 168 10.12 -12.62 19.05
C ILE A 168 8.86 -11.75 19.04
N LEU A 169 8.28 -11.51 17.86
CA LEU A 169 7.02 -10.78 17.74
C LEU A 169 5.88 -11.48 18.47
N LYS A 170 5.78 -12.81 18.36
CA LYS A 170 4.79 -13.61 19.08
C LYS A 170 5.00 -13.54 20.59
N ILE A 171 6.25 -13.70 21.08
CA ILE A 171 6.55 -13.56 22.52
C ILE A 171 6.12 -12.18 23.03
N ASN A 172 6.44 -11.11 22.29
CA ASN A 172 6.05 -9.75 22.66
C ASN A 172 4.53 -9.57 22.65
N SER A 173 3.83 -10.10 21.63
CA SER A 173 2.38 -10.01 21.51
C SER A 173 1.67 -10.71 22.66
N MET A 174 2.05 -11.96 22.97
CA MET A 174 1.47 -12.76 24.04
C MET A 174 1.62 -12.11 25.43
N THR A 175 2.60 -11.22 25.59
CA THR A 175 3.00 -10.70 26.90
C THR A 175 2.74 -9.21 27.07
N LYS A 176 2.26 -8.55 26.02
CA LYS A 176 2.00 -7.10 25.95
C LYS A 176 1.03 -6.60 27.03
N GLU A 177 0.02 -7.39 27.37
CA GLU A 177 -1.03 -7.01 28.33
C GLU A 177 -0.73 -7.44 29.78
N MET A 178 0.40 -8.11 30.02
CA MET A 178 0.74 -8.60 31.35
C MET A 178 1.29 -7.50 32.25
N SER A 179 0.90 -7.52 33.53
CA SER A 179 1.58 -6.74 34.56
C SER A 179 3.03 -7.23 34.74
N ALA A 180 3.93 -6.40 35.24
CA ALA A 180 5.33 -6.81 35.49
C ALA A 180 5.42 -8.02 36.45
N ILE A 181 4.46 -8.16 37.37
CA ILE A 181 4.37 -9.29 38.30
C ILE A 181 3.92 -10.55 37.55
N GLN A 182 2.80 -10.47 36.83
CA GLN A 182 2.27 -11.56 36.00
C GLN A 182 3.35 -12.10 35.06
N TYR A 183 4.04 -11.19 34.38
CA TYR A 183 5.08 -11.52 33.43
C TYR A 183 6.24 -12.30 34.05
N ASN A 184 6.73 -11.85 35.20
CA ASN A 184 7.81 -12.50 35.92
C ASN A 184 7.45 -13.91 36.41
N LEU A 185 6.20 -14.09 36.85
CA LEU A 185 5.69 -15.38 37.29
C LEU A 185 5.47 -16.32 36.10
N PHE A 186 4.92 -15.81 34.99
CA PHE A 186 4.74 -16.56 33.76
C PHE A 186 6.08 -17.11 33.23
N LEU A 187 7.09 -16.25 33.09
CA LEU A 187 8.42 -16.66 32.64
C LEU A 187 9.10 -17.67 33.57
N LYS A 188 8.76 -17.69 34.87
CA LYS A 188 9.27 -18.71 35.79
C LYS A 188 8.73 -20.10 35.44
N GLN A 189 7.53 -20.20 34.87
CA GLN A 189 6.87 -21.47 34.54
C GLN A 189 7.14 -21.96 33.12
N VAL A 190 7.31 -21.05 32.16
CA VAL A 190 7.45 -21.41 30.73
C VAL A 190 8.76 -20.95 30.09
N GLY A 191 9.62 -20.27 30.85
CA GLY A 191 10.83 -19.64 30.30
C GLY A 191 11.83 -20.64 29.72
N ASP A 192 11.88 -21.86 30.22
CA ASP A 192 12.67 -22.96 29.68
C ASP A 192 12.18 -23.46 28.31
N VAL A 193 10.90 -23.29 27.98
CA VAL A 193 10.36 -23.57 26.63
C VAL A 193 10.71 -22.44 25.66
N LEU A 194 10.65 -21.20 26.12
CA LEU A 194 10.92 -20.03 25.29
C LEU A 194 12.42 -19.80 25.03
N ARG A 195 13.28 -20.08 26.02
CA ARG A 195 14.72 -19.80 25.96
C ARG A 195 15.43 -20.48 24.78
N PRO A 196 15.25 -21.79 24.49
CA PRO A 196 15.85 -22.42 23.32
C PRO A 196 15.46 -21.73 22.01
N SER A 197 14.21 -21.27 21.92
CA SER A 197 13.70 -20.59 20.74
C SER A 197 14.29 -19.20 20.58
N VAL A 198 14.43 -18.43 21.67
CA VAL A 198 15.14 -17.16 21.68
C VAL A 198 16.61 -17.37 21.31
N GLN A 199 17.27 -18.40 21.87
CA GLN A 199 18.65 -18.75 21.52
C GLN A 199 18.80 -19.07 20.03
N ARG A 200 17.85 -19.80 19.44
CA ARG A 200 17.81 -20.06 18.00
C ARG A 200 17.76 -18.76 17.19
N VAL A 201 17.01 -17.75 17.65
CA VAL A 201 16.98 -16.42 17.01
C VAL A 201 18.32 -15.70 17.14
N TYR A 202 18.97 -15.76 18.31
CA TYR A 202 20.33 -15.23 18.49
C TYR A 202 21.34 -15.91 17.55
N ASN A 203 21.34 -17.24 17.49
CA ASN A 203 22.22 -18.00 16.62
C ASN A 203 21.98 -17.65 15.15
N HIS A 204 20.71 -17.55 14.73
CA HIS A 204 20.35 -17.10 13.38
C HIS A 204 20.90 -15.71 13.08
N LEU A 205 20.75 -14.75 14.00
CA LEU A 205 21.32 -13.40 13.83
C LEU A 205 22.85 -13.44 13.70
N ILE A 206 23.54 -14.26 14.50
CA ILE A 206 24.99 -14.43 14.45
C ILE A 206 25.41 -15.01 13.08
N GLU A 207 24.78 -16.11 12.66
CA GLU A 207 25.07 -16.80 11.40
C GLU A 207 24.85 -15.90 10.18
N CYS A 208 23.78 -15.09 10.20
CA CYS A 208 23.41 -14.24 9.07
C CYS A 208 23.88 -12.79 9.20
N PHE A 209 24.68 -12.45 10.22
CA PHE A 209 24.98 -11.06 10.57
C PHE A 209 25.64 -10.32 9.39
N TRP A 210 26.63 -10.91 8.76
CA TRP A 210 27.41 -10.25 7.69
C TRP A 210 26.80 -10.43 6.30
N THR A 211 25.83 -11.33 6.14
CA THR A 211 25.24 -11.67 4.84
C THR A 211 23.87 -11.03 4.62
N THR A 212 23.30 -10.38 5.64
CA THR A 212 21.99 -9.74 5.58
C THR A 212 22.06 -8.23 5.60
N SER A 213 21.00 -7.58 5.10
CA SER A 213 20.94 -6.11 5.07
C SER A 213 21.02 -5.51 6.47
N THR A 214 21.59 -4.30 6.58
CA THR A 214 21.63 -3.53 7.85
C THR A 214 20.24 -3.35 8.44
N LEU A 215 19.20 -3.16 7.61
CA LEU A 215 17.83 -3.01 8.09
C LEU A 215 17.35 -4.25 8.84
N TYR A 216 17.51 -5.43 8.22
CA TYR A 216 17.12 -6.70 8.84
C TYR A 216 17.83 -6.93 10.17
N ARG A 217 19.14 -6.65 10.21
CA ARG A 217 19.94 -6.73 11.43
C ARG A 217 19.45 -5.79 12.53
N LEU A 218 19.14 -4.54 12.19
CA LEU A 218 18.64 -3.54 13.14
C LEU A 218 17.28 -3.96 13.72
N GLU A 219 16.37 -4.45 12.88
CA GLU A 219 15.06 -4.94 13.32
C GLU A 219 15.21 -6.11 14.28
N LEU A 220 16.01 -7.11 13.91
CA LEU A 220 16.19 -8.30 14.73
C LEU A 220 16.93 -7.98 16.04
N ALA A 221 17.96 -7.13 15.99
CA ALA A 221 18.67 -6.67 17.19
C ALA A 221 17.76 -5.87 18.11
N TYR A 222 16.90 -5.01 17.57
CA TYR A 222 15.94 -4.26 18.37
C TYR A 222 14.93 -5.19 19.03
N LEU A 223 14.35 -6.13 18.29
CA LEU A 223 13.42 -7.12 18.83
C LEU A 223 14.07 -7.95 19.94
N LEU A 224 15.30 -8.43 19.74
CA LEU A 224 16.08 -9.13 20.76
C LEU A 224 16.42 -8.23 21.96
N SER A 225 16.66 -6.94 21.77
CA SER A 225 16.90 -6.00 22.87
C SER A 225 15.69 -5.87 23.82
N LYS A 226 14.47 -6.11 23.29
CA LYS A 226 13.20 -6.09 24.03
C LYS A 226 12.86 -7.42 24.70
N VAL A 227 13.56 -8.51 24.36
CA VAL A 227 13.42 -9.77 25.07
C VAL A 227 13.82 -9.56 26.53
N PRO A 228 13.13 -10.15 27.51
CA PRO A 228 13.46 -9.98 28.92
C PRO A 228 14.81 -10.61 29.26
N GLU A 229 15.53 -10.01 30.20
CA GLU A 229 16.81 -10.51 30.70
C GLU A 229 16.79 -12.01 31.09
N LYS A 230 15.69 -12.51 31.66
CA LYS A 230 15.53 -13.93 32.03
C LYS A 230 15.52 -14.91 30.85
N LEU A 231 15.19 -14.41 29.67
CA LEU A 231 15.20 -15.15 28.41
C LEU A 231 16.40 -14.80 27.53
N LYS A 232 17.10 -13.69 27.81
CA LYS A 232 18.27 -13.28 27.04
C LYS A 232 19.37 -14.32 27.19
N ALA A 233 19.96 -14.66 26.06
CA ALA A 233 21.23 -15.33 26.02
C ALA A 233 22.33 -14.31 26.30
N GLU A 234 23.40 -14.72 26.98
CA GLU A 234 24.63 -13.93 26.95
C GLU A 234 25.15 -13.90 25.51
N VAL A 235 25.22 -12.71 24.94
CA VAL A 235 25.72 -12.50 23.58
C VAL A 235 27.24 -12.56 23.64
N ASN A 236 27.81 -13.69 23.24
CA ASN A 236 29.24 -13.78 23.02
C ASN A 236 29.62 -13.02 21.75
N LEU A 237 30.19 -11.83 21.93
CA LEU A 237 30.62 -10.96 20.82
C LEU A 237 31.63 -11.65 19.90
N THR A 238 32.45 -12.57 20.40
CA THR A 238 33.42 -13.31 19.59
C THR A 238 32.77 -14.29 18.60
N SER A 239 31.48 -14.60 18.76
CA SER A 239 30.74 -15.44 17.83
C SER A 239 30.41 -14.74 16.51
N PHE A 240 30.47 -13.40 16.44
CA PHE A 240 30.29 -12.64 15.20
C PHE A 240 31.60 -12.61 14.40
N GLN A 241 31.98 -13.74 13.81
CA GLN A 241 33.22 -13.86 13.04
C GLN A 241 33.29 -12.80 11.94
N GLN A 242 34.30 -11.93 12.01
CA GLN A 242 34.46 -10.80 11.12
C GLN A 242 34.96 -11.27 9.73
N PRO A 243 34.38 -10.77 8.62
CA PRO A 243 35.01 -10.87 7.30
C PRO A 243 36.37 -10.17 7.27
N GLU A 244 37.31 -10.68 6.44
CA GLU A 244 38.68 -10.16 6.33
C GLU A 244 38.69 -8.68 5.89
N ASP A 245 37.82 -8.30 4.94
CA ASP A 245 37.77 -6.96 4.36
C ASP A 245 36.45 -6.23 4.65
N LEU A 246 36.35 -5.61 5.83
CA LEU A 246 35.21 -4.75 6.15
C LEU A 246 35.44 -3.28 5.77
N SER A 247 34.52 -2.74 4.98
CA SER A 247 34.45 -1.29 4.76
C SER A 247 34.20 -0.55 6.08
N VAL A 248 34.58 0.72 6.13
CA VAL A 248 34.32 1.59 7.30
C VAL A 248 32.82 1.69 7.58
N GLU A 249 32.03 1.75 6.51
CA GLU A 249 30.58 1.76 6.53
C GLU A 249 30.00 0.53 7.24
N GLU A 250 30.47 -0.66 6.88
CA GLU A 250 29.98 -1.93 7.41
C GLU A 250 30.39 -2.12 8.87
N ARG A 251 31.59 -1.67 9.26
CA ARG A 251 32.03 -1.64 10.66
C ARG A 251 31.17 -0.73 11.52
N THR A 252 30.80 0.44 11.01
CA THR A 252 29.93 1.38 11.73
C THR A 252 28.52 0.84 11.86
N ASP A 253 27.96 0.25 10.79
CA ASP A 253 26.63 -0.37 10.83
C ASP A 253 26.60 -1.53 11.84
N ALA A 254 27.62 -2.40 11.82
CA ALA A 254 27.76 -3.49 12.78
C ALA A 254 27.77 -2.99 14.24
N ARG A 255 28.49 -1.90 14.53
CA ARG A 255 28.50 -1.28 15.87
C ARG A 255 27.14 -0.76 16.29
N ILE A 256 26.41 -0.11 15.39
CA ILE A 256 25.05 0.36 15.68
C ILE A 256 24.18 -0.85 16.06
N VAL A 257 24.20 -1.91 15.25
CA VAL A 257 23.42 -3.12 15.51
C VAL A 257 23.80 -3.77 16.84
N LEU A 258 25.10 -3.94 17.11
CA LEU A 258 25.59 -4.53 18.35
C LEU A 258 25.28 -3.67 19.58
N SER A 259 25.32 -2.34 19.45
CA SER A 259 24.93 -1.42 20.53
C SER A 259 23.46 -1.58 20.90
N ILE A 260 22.58 -1.77 19.92
CA ILE A 260 21.15 -2.06 20.16
C ILE A 260 21.00 -3.43 20.83
N LEU A 261 21.67 -4.45 20.28
CA LEU A 261 21.54 -5.83 20.74
C LEU A 261 21.97 -5.99 22.20
N THR A 262 23.06 -5.31 22.59
CA THR A 262 23.69 -5.45 23.91
C THR A 262 23.32 -4.35 24.89
N GLY A 263 22.71 -3.25 24.43
CA GLY A 263 22.47 -2.05 25.22
C GLY A 263 23.75 -1.29 25.61
N LYS A 264 24.92 -1.69 25.09
CA LYS A 264 26.20 -1.02 25.37
C LYS A 264 26.37 0.23 24.50
N ASN A 265 27.18 1.17 24.98
CA ASN A 265 27.54 2.36 24.21
C ASN A 265 28.22 1.97 22.88
N ILE A 266 27.86 2.63 21.78
CA ILE A 266 28.41 2.40 20.44
C ILE A 266 29.95 2.58 20.35
N GLN A 267 30.54 3.33 21.29
CA GLN A 267 31.97 3.53 21.46
C GLN A 267 32.63 2.52 22.41
N SER A 268 31.93 1.47 22.85
CA SER A 268 32.50 0.43 23.70
C SER A 268 33.77 -0.17 23.10
N ARG A 269 34.83 -0.28 23.90
CA ARG A 269 36.11 -0.88 23.48
C ARG A 269 35.96 -2.33 23.01
N GLU A 270 34.98 -3.05 23.54
CA GLU A 270 34.66 -4.41 23.11
C GLU A 270 34.25 -4.48 21.63
N PHE A 271 33.62 -3.43 21.11
CA PHE A 271 33.29 -3.36 19.69
C PHE A 271 34.50 -3.00 18.84
N SER A 272 35.46 -2.22 19.37
CA SER A 272 36.75 -1.98 18.69
C SER A 272 37.53 -3.28 18.48
N SER A 273 37.54 -4.18 19.45
CA SER A 273 38.20 -5.48 19.27
C SER A 273 37.48 -6.40 18.27
N LEU A 274 36.17 -6.22 18.07
CA LEU A 274 35.39 -7.11 17.21
C LEU A 274 35.30 -6.65 15.75
N VAL A 275 35.13 -5.34 15.53
CA VAL A 275 34.91 -4.79 14.18
C VAL A 275 35.95 -3.73 13.80
N GLY A 276 37.03 -3.60 14.58
CA GLY A 276 38.06 -2.57 14.39
C GLY A 276 37.59 -1.16 14.79
N ASP A 277 38.53 -0.21 14.81
CA ASP A 277 38.23 1.19 15.09
C ASP A 277 37.41 1.85 13.99
N ILE A 278 36.54 2.77 14.39
CA ILE A 278 35.66 3.52 13.49
C ILE A 278 35.96 5.02 13.55
N PRO A 279 35.48 5.80 12.56
CA PRO A 279 35.79 7.21 12.46
C PRO A 279 35.11 8.08 13.54
N GLU A 280 35.44 9.38 13.53
CA GLU A 280 34.90 10.42 14.41
C GLU A 280 33.36 10.38 14.56
N GLN A 281 32.87 10.83 15.71
CA GLN A 281 31.46 10.77 16.14
C GLN A 281 30.45 11.39 15.13
N GLU A 282 30.90 12.34 14.31
CA GLU A 282 30.11 12.93 13.23
C GLU A 282 29.69 11.90 12.18
N LYS A 283 30.57 10.95 11.82
CA LYS A 283 30.29 9.89 10.83
C LYS A 283 29.30 8.85 11.34
N ILE A 284 29.37 8.51 12.64
CA ILE A 284 28.36 7.67 13.30
C ILE A 284 26.98 8.31 13.21
N SER A 285 26.90 9.62 13.45
CA SER A 285 25.65 10.39 13.41
C SER A 285 25.03 10.37 12.00
N VAL A 286 25.84 10.59 10.95
CA VAL A 286 25.39 10.48 9.56
C VAL A 286 24.88 9.07 9.24
N ARG A 287 25.55 8.03 9.72
CA ARG A 287 25.12 6.63 9.51
C ARG A 287 23.84 6.29 10.27
N LEU A 288 23.66 6.78 11.50
CA LEU A 288 22.40 6.67 12.25
C LEU A 288 21.23 7.34 11.51
N ILE A 289 21.43 8.53 10.94
CA ILE A 289 20.42 9.20 10.10
C ILE A 289 20.08 8.35 8.88
N ARG A 290 21.07 7.82 8.17
CA ARG A 290 20.85 6.94 7.01
C ARG A 290 20.09 5.67 7.39
N ALA A 291 20.44 5.04 8.51
CA ALA A 291 19.70 3.90 9.04
C ALA A 291 18.25 4.27 9.37
N GLY A 292 18.04 5.41 10.04
CA GLY A 292 16.70 5.95 10.32
C GLY A 292 15.87 6.18 9.05
N ASN A 293 16.46 6.78 8.01
CA ASN A 293 15.77 7.01 6.73
C ASN A 293 15.44 5.70 6.02
N LYS A 294 16.36 4.71 6.01
CA LYS A 294 16.10 3.37 5.47
C LYS A 294 14.93 2.69 6.18
N VAL A 295 14.88 2.77 7.51
CA VAL A 295 13.77 2.23 8.33
C VAL A 295 12.44 2.89 7.97
N VAL A 296 12.41 4.20 7.71
CA VAL A 296 11.19 4.91 7.30
C VAL A 296 10.77 4.54 5.88
N MET A 297 11.71 4.49 4.92
CA MET A 297 11.42 4.16 3.53
C MET A 297 10.95 2.72 3.35
N ALA A 298 11.55 1.77 4.07
CA ALA A 298 11.17 0.37 4.00
C ALA A 298 9.84 0.06 4.71
N GLY A 299 9.32 0.99 5.53
CA GLY A 299 8.08 0.77 6.28
C GLY A 299 8.19 -0.37 7.28
N THR A 300 9.18 -0.29 8.20
CA THR A 300 9.42 -1.35 9.19
C THR A 300 8.14 -1.76 9.93
N SER A 301 7.97 -3.07 10.16
CA SER A 301 6.91 -3.62 11.01
C SER A 301 7.24 -3.53 12.50
N VAL A 302 8.45 -3.09 12.89
CA VAL A 302 8.90 -3.04 14.28
C VAL A 302 8.57 -1.68 14.90
N GLU A 303 7.43 -1.63 15.58
CA GLU A 303 6.97 -0.45 16.31
C GLU A 303 8.01 -0.04 17.38
N GLY A 304 8.41 1.24 17.39
CA GLY A 304 9.37 1.78 18.36
C GLY A 304 10.85 1.80 17.93
N LEU A 305 11.28 1.03 16.91
CA LEU A 305 12.65 1.12 16.37
C LEU A 305 12.92 2.52 15.80
N LYS A 306 11.95 3.06 15.05
CA LYS A 306 12.01 4.43 14.52
C LYS A 306 12.20 5.46 15.63
N SER A 307 11.42 5.37 16.71
CA SER A 307 11.51 6.29 17.85
C SER A 307 12.85 6.17 18.57
N TRP A 308 13.39 4.95 18.71
CA TRP A 308 14.70 4.72 19.30
C TRP A 308 15.81 5.35 18.45
N LEU A 309 15.84 5.08 17.14
CA LEU A 309 16.81 5.68 16.22
C LEU A 309 16.73 7.21 16.24
N GLN A 310 15.52 7.77 16.27
CA GLN A 310 15.32 9.22 16.39
C GLN A 310 15.89 9.79 17.69
N ASN A 311 15.79 9.07 18.81
CA ASN A 311 16.37 9.51 20.07
C ASN A 311 17.90 9.46 20.03
N GLU A 312 18.50 8.40 19.49
CA GLU A 312 19.95 8.32 19.30
C GLU A 312 20.46 9.43 18.35
N ILE A 313 19.72 9.70 17.27
CA ILE A 313 20.01 10.81 16.35
C ILE A 313 19.96 12.16 17.10
N LYS A 314 18.94 12.39 17.94
CA LYS A 314 18.82 13.61 18.75
C LYS A 314 19.96 13.79 19.74
N VAL A 315 20.40 12.71 20.39
CA VAL A 315 21.55 12.71 21.31
C VAL A 315 22.85 13.01 20.56
N SER A 316 22.94 12.62 19.29
CA SER A 316 24.10 12.87 18.43
C SER A 316 24.17 14.26 17.78
N HIS A 317 23.16 15.13 17.98
CA HIS A 317 23.12 16.46 17.36
C HIS A 317 23.54 17.60 18.28
N LEU A 318 24.78 18.05 18.13
CA LEU A 318 25.15 19.47 18.13
C LEU A 318 25.74 19.81 16.76
N LYS A 319 24.97 20.58 15.97
CA LYS A 319 25.40 21.38 14.81
C LYS A 319 25.89 20.63 13.55
N THR A 320 24.98 20.18 12.70
CA THR A 320 25.19 20.26 11.24
C THR A 320 24.10 21.14 10.64
N THR A 321 24.40 22.44 10.60
CA THR A 321 23.57 23.46 9.98
C THR A 321 23.49 23.24 8.47
N GLY A 322 22.37 22.71 7.99
CA GLY A 322 21.56 23.32 6.92
C GLY A 322 22.16 23.61 5.53
N ARG A 323 23.38 23.17 5.18
CA ARG A 323 23.88 23.23 3.80
C ARG A 323 24.51 21.90 3.39
N THR A 324 23.74 21.10 2.67
CA THR A 324 24.26 19.97 1.87
C THR A 324 25.12 20.53 0.74
N ARG A 325 26.41 20.19 0.66
CA ARG A 325 27.26 20.59 -0.47
C ARG A 325 26.87 19.77 -1.71
N GLU A 326 27.00 20.38 -2.89
CA GLU A 326 26.75 19.72 -4.18
C GLU A 326 27.58 18.43 -4.30
N ASP A 327 28.85 18.49 -3.89
CA ASP A 327 29.74 17.33 -3.85
C ASP A 327 29.22 16.18 -2.98
N ASP A 328 28.55 16.47 -1.86
CA ASP A 328 27.96 15.43 -1.02
C ASP A 328 26.86 14.67 -1.77
N LEU A 329 26.02 15.37 -2.53
CA LEU A 329 24.98 14.77 -3.36
C LEU A 329 25.59 13.90 -4.47
N LEU A 330 26.63 14.41 -5.14
CA LEU A 330 27.31 13.68 -6.21
C LEU A 330 27.97 12.39 -5.72
N ILE A 331 28.65 12.45 -4.57
CA ILE A 331 29.24 11.27 -3.91
C ILE A 331 28.13 10.29 -3.50
N TYR A 332 27.03 10.81 -2.93
CA TYR A 332 25.89 9.97 -2.52
C TYR A 332 25.24 9.23 -3.70
N ILE A 333 25.13 9.88 -4.86
CA ILE A 333 24.61 9.26 -6.10
C ILE A 333 25.45 8.04 -6.48
N LEU A 334 26.78 8.19 -6.54
CA LEU A 334 27.69 7.09 -6.88
C LEU A 334 27.65 5.96 -5.85
N GLN A 335 27.72 6.30 -4.56
CA GLN A 335 27.65 5.33 -3.47
C GLN A 335 26.34 4.52 -3.49
N THR A 336 25.21 5.18 -3.77
CA THR A 336 23.90 4.54 -3.80
C THR A 336 23.77 3.57 -4.98
N ASN A 337 24.44 3.87 -6.10
CA ASN A 337 24.49 2.95 -7.25
C ASN A 337 25.50 1.81 -7.07
N GLY A 338 26.27 1.79 -5.98
CA GLY A 338 27.35 0.83 -5.76
C GLY A 338 28.58 1.09 -6.63
N GLU A 339 28.65 2.24 -7.31
CA GLU A 339 29.78 2.62 -8.16
C GLU A 339 30.83 3.33 -7.32
N LYS A 340 32.09 2.83 -7.34
CA LYS A 340 33.25 3.53 -6.79
C LYS A 340 34.42 3.48 -7.77
N PRO A 341 34.29 4.13 -8.95
CA PRO A 341 35.35 4.14 -9.94
C PRO A 341 36.59 4.82 -9.36
N LYS A 342 37.71 4.11 -9.34
CA LYS A 342 38.99 4.66 -8.91
C LYS A 342 39.67 5.30 -10.11
N LEU A 343 39.76 6.62 -10.10
CA LEU A 343 40.28 7.41 -11.21
C LEU A 343 41.41 8.30 -10.72
N GLU A 344 42.57 8.18 -11.35
CA GLU A 344 43.67 9.13 -11.15
C GLU A 344 43.46 10.33 -12.07
N ILE A 345 43.10 11.48 -11.51
CA ILE A 345 42.75 12.68 -12.30
C ILE A 345 43.98 13.58 -12.39
N LYS A 346 44.82 13.33 -13.40
CA LYS A 346 46.00 14.17 -13.67
C LYS A 346 45.61 15.39 -14.52
N PHE A 347 45.75 16.59 -13.94
CA PHE A 347 45.65 17.83 -14.70
C PHE A 347 46.94 18.09 -15.47
N ASN A 348 46.81 18.24 -16.78
CA ASN A 348 47.92 18.71 -17.59
C ASN A 348 48.07 20.22 -17.38
N HIS A 349 49.13 20.65 -16.68
CA HIS A 349 49.42 22.06 -16.39
C HIS A 349 49.54 22.94 -17.65
N SER A 350 49.76 22.34 -18.82
CA SER A 350 49.82 23.06 -20.10
C SER A 350 48.45 23.26 -20.79
N ARG A 351 47.39 22.58 -20.32
CA ARG A 351 46.10 22.51 -21.07
C ARG A 351 44.84 22.87 -20.28
N ASP A 352 44.89 23.13 -18.98
CA ASP A 352 43.72 23.53 -18.15
C ASP A 352 42.48 22.59 -18.22
N PHE A 353 42.65 21.35 -18.71
CA PHE A 353 41.61 20.32 -18.73
C PHE A 353 42.17 18.91 -18.48
N THR A 354 41.27 18.00 -18.11
CA THR A 354 41.53 16.55 -18.01
C THR A 354 40.42 15.80 -18.75
N GLY A 355 40.82 14.92 -19.67
CA GLY A 355 39.89 13.98 -20.31
C GLY A 355 39.58 12.81 -19.37
N LEU A 356 38.34 12.34 -19.38
CA LEU A 356 37.97 11.09 -18.70
C LEU A 356 38.07 9.93 -19.71
N PRO A 357 38.65 8.79 -19.34
CA PRO A 357 38.67 7.64 -20.23
C PRO A 357 37.25 7.24 -20.60
N VAL A 358 36.93 7.22 -21.90
CA VAL A 358 35.60 6.87 -22.42
C VAL A 358 35.14 5.52 -21.87
N THR A 359 36.04 4.55 -21.84
CA THR A 359 35.80 3.22 -21.28
C THR A 359 35.37 3.23 -19.81
N VAL A 360 35.89 4.16 -18.99
CA VAL A 360 35.49 4.28 -17.58
C VAL A 360 34.11 4.91 -17.46
N VAL A 361 33.82 5.93 -18.26
CA VAL A 361 32.52 6.59 -18.28
C VAL A 361 31.42 5.64 -18.77
N GLU A 362 31.68 4.87 -19.84
CA GLU A 362 30.74 3.89 -20.40
C GLU A 362 30.46 2.71 -19.45
N THR A 363 31.44 2.30 -18.64
CA THR A 363 31.28 1.20 -17.67
C THR A 363 30.64 1.65 -16.36
N ASN A 364 30.52 2.95 -16.11
CA ASN A 364 30.00 3.55 -14.87
C ASN A 364 28.90 4.57 -15.22
N PRO A 365 27.65 4.09 -15.46
CA PRO A 365 26.57 4.96 -15.93
C PRO A 365 26.17 6.06 -14.94
N ALA A 366 26.31 5.85 -13.62
CA ALA A 366 26.08 6.93 -12.65
C ALA A 366 27.20 7.97 -12.71
N LEU A 367 28.45 7.56 -12.93
CA LEU A 367 29.55 8.48 -13.18
C LEU A 367 29.30 9.32 -14.43
N ASP A 368 28.92 8.72 -15.57
CA ASP A 368 28.58 9.49 -16.78
C ASP A 368 27.48 10.52 -16.47
N PHE A 369 26.39 10.09 -15.84
CA PHE A 369 25.29 10.97 -15.46
C PHE A 369 25.78 12.19 -14.65
N VAL A 370 26.58 11.96 -13.61
CA VAL A 370 27.15 13.03 -12.77
C VAL A 370 28.06 13.95 -13.57
N ILE A 371 28.96 13.38 -14.35
CA ILE A 371 29.94 14.11 -15.17
C ILE A 371 29.24 15.04 -16.17
N GLN A 372 28.15 14.60 -16.80
CA GLN A 372 27.38 15.45 -17.70
C GLN A 372 26.73 16.65 -17.01
N ARG A 373 26.37 16.54 -15.71
CA ARG A 373 25.81 17.66 -14.93
C ARG A 373 26.88 18.58 -14.34
N ILE A 374 28.11 18.10 -14.15
CA ILE A 374 29.28 18.94 -13.81
C ILE A 374 29.69 19.80 -15.01
N LYS A 375 29.64 19.22 -16.22
CA LYS A 375 30.05 19.90 -17.46
C LYS A 375 29.17 21.12 -17.75
N THR A 376 29.81 22.14 -18.31
CA THR A 376 29.20 23.41 -18.74
C THR A 376 28.99 23.51 -20.25
N SER A 377 29.38 22.47 -21.00
CA SER A 377 29.19 22.32 -22.44
C SER A 377 29.27 20.84 -22.83
N GLU A 378 28.88 20.49 -24.06
CA GLU A 378 28.87 19.11 -24.59
C GLU A 378 30.27 18.53 -24.91
N ARG A 379 31.29 18.93 -24.15
CA ARG A 379 32.69 18.52 -24.38
C ARG A 379 33.03 17.21 -23.69
N ASP A 380 34.04 16.51 -24.20
CA ASP A 380 34.48 15.21 -23.66
C ASP A 380 35.46 15.31 -22.47
N TYR A 381 35.79 16.53 -22.04
CA TYR A 381 36.77 16.77 -20.96
C TYR A 381 36.22 17.67 -19.84
N ILE A 382 36.84 17.58 -18.67
CA ILE A 382 36.55 18.41 -17.50
C ILE A 382 37.57 19.54 -17.43
N THR A 383 37.10 20.78 -17.31
CA THR A 383 37.97 21.94 -17.12
C THR A 383 38.47 22.03 -15.69
N ARG A 384 39.59 22.73 -15.50
CA ARG A 384 40.13 23.02 -14.18
C ARG A 384 39.13 23.75 -13.28
N GLY A 385 38.31 24.65 -13.84
CA GLY A 385 37.27 25.37 -13.10
C GLY A 385 36.19 24.43 -12.53
N GLU A 386 35.68 23.51 -13.36
CA GLU A 386 34.70 22.49 -12.94
C GLU A 386 35.27 21.55 -11.88
N HIS A 387 36.52 21.10 -12.06
CA HIS A 387 37.19 20.28 -11.06
C HIS A 387 37.43 21.01 -9.74
N SER A 388 37.86 22.27 -9.79
CA SER A 388 38.06 23.10 -8.61
C SER A 388 36.76 23.35 -7.86
N ARG A 389 35.63 23.49 -8.57
CA ARG A 389 34.30 23.63 -7.98
C ARG A 389 33.87 22.37 -7.23
N HIS A 390 34.10 21.19 -7.82
CA HIS A 390 33.71 19.90 -7.26
C HIS A 390 34.87 19.11 -6.63
N ARG A 391 35.76 19.82 -5.93
CA ARG A 391 37.03 19.26 -5.45
C ARG A 391 36.83 18.08 -4.50
N MET A 392 35.78 18.04 -3.68
CA MET A 392 35.58 16.93 -2.75
C MET A 392 35.14 15.67 -3.50
N PHE A 393 34.25 15.81 -4.48
CA PHE A 393 33.83 14.72 -5.36
C PHE A 393 35.02 14.12 -6.11
N PHE A 394 35.87 14.95 -6.71
CA PHE A 394 37.04 14.45 -7.44
C PHE A 394 38.11 13.84 -6.53
N LYS A 395 38.31 14.36 -5.31
CA LYS A 395 39.13 13.68 -4.29
C LYS A 395 38.58 12.30 -3.93
N TRP A 396 37.25 12.17 -3.84
CA TRP A 396 36.60 10.89 -3.56
C TRP A 396 36.84 9.87 -4.68
N LEU A 397 36.77 10.30 -5.95
CA LEU A 397 37.10 9.47 -7.11
C LEU A 397 38.56 8.98 -7.11
N GLU A 398 39.47 9.76 -6.53
CA GLU A 398 40.88 9.40 -6.32
C GLU A 398 41.10 8.49 -5.09
N ASP A 399 40.03 7.91 -4.52
CA ASP A 399 40.03 7.04 -3.33
C ASP A 399 40.57 7.72 -2.06
N LYS A 400 40.50 9.06 -1.98
CA LYS A 400 40.78 9.79 -0.75
C LYS A 400 39.57 9.66 0.20
N SER A 401 39.84 9.65 1.50
CA SER A 401 38.86 9.40 2.59
C SER A 401 37.83 10.52 2.76
N VAL A 402 37.00 10.75 1.75
CA VAL A 402 35.86 11.67 1.75
C VAL A 402 34.59 10.82 1.93
N GLU A 403 33.70 11.22 2.82
CA GLU A 403 32.37 10.60 2.94
C GLU A 403 31.32 11.66 2.66
N SER A 404 30.28 11.29 1.93
CA SER A 404 29.13 12.17 1.73
C SER A 404 28.38 12.36 3.04
N SER A 405 28.05 13.60 3.38
CA SER A 405 27.12 13.93 4.47
C SER A 405 25.65 13.97 4.00
N TRP A 406 25.38 13.74 2.72
CA TRP A 406 24.03 13.82 2.16
C TRP A 406 23.09 12.78 2.77
N SER A 407 21.87 13.22 3.06
CA SER A 407 20.76 12.38 3.50
C SER A 407 19.49 12.70 2.71
N GLU A 408 18.88 11.66 2.16
CA GLU A 408 17.60 11.74 1.47
C GLU A 408 16.46 11.94 2.50
N ARG A 409 15.52 12.85 2.21
CA ARG A 409 14.35 13.12 3.07
C ARG A 409 13.22 12.17 2.69
N THR A 410 12.36 11.93 3.67
CA THR A 410 11.19 11.07 3.49
C THR A 410 10.05 11.86 2.85
N ARG A 411 9.35 11.24 1.89
CA ARG A 411 8.17 11.81 1.24
C ARG A 411 6.92 11.16 1.84
N ALA A 412 5.91 11.95 2.15
CA ALA A 412 4.65 11.44 2.66
C ALA A 412 3.71 11.09 1.51
N ARG A 413 2.96 9.99 1.66
CA ARG A 413 1.86 9.65 0.75
C ARG A 413 0.79 10.75 0.82
N GLN A 414 0.39 11.25 -0.34
CA GLN A 414 -0.66 12.29 -0.47
C GLN A 414 -2.06 11.68 -0.44
N ALA A 415 -3.06 12.44 0.03
CA ALA A 415 -4.46 11.99 0.04
C ALA A 415 -5.09 11.99 -1.36
N ASP A 416 -5.99 11.03 -1.64
CA ASP A 416 -6.62 10.87 -2.96
C ASP A 416 -7.41 12.10 -3.43
N THR A 417 -7.98 12.86 -2.49
CA THR A 417 -8.68 14.12 -2.79
C THR A 417 -7.76 15.13 -3.46
N LEU A 418 -6.50 15.19 -3.05
CA LEU A 418 -5.48 16.06 -3.64
C LEU A 418 -5.04 15.55 -5.02
N LEU A 419 -4.90 14.23 -5.17
CA LEU A 419 -4.51 13.57 -6.42
C LEU A 419 -5.58 13.63 -7.52
N SER A 420 -6.84 13.82 -7.14
CA SER A 420 -7.96 13.94 -8.10
C SER A 420 -7.97 15.27 -8.87
N GLN A 421 -7.15 16.24 -8.47
CA GLN A 421 -7.10 17.54 -9.12
C GLN A 421 -6.40 17.45 -10.48
N PRO A 422 -6.89 18.17 -11.52
CA PRO A 422 -6.20 18.22 -12.80
C PRO A 422 -4.83 18.86 -12.62
N GLY A 423 -3.80 18.25 -13.20
CA GLY A 423 -2.42 18.69 -13.02
C GLY A 423 -1.45 18.13 -14.05
N ILE A 424 -0.19 18.51 -13.87
CA ILE A 424 0.98 18.00 -14.60
C ILE A 424 2.03 17.58 -13.58
N ILE A 425 2.68 16.45 -13.80
CA ILE A 425 3.77 15.97 -12.96
C ILE A 425 5.09 16.48 -13.52
N ILE A 426 5.97 16.98 -12.66
CA ILE A 426 7.32 17.41 -13.01
C ILE A 426 8.31 16.62 -12.16
N GLN A 427 9.26 15.93 -12.80
CA GLN A 427 10.42 15.35 -12.13
C GLN A 427 11.58 16.35 -12.17
N TRP A 428 12.08 16.73 -11.00
CA TRP A 428 13.18 17.70 -10.86
C TRP A 428 14.55 17.03 -11.06
N ASP A 429 15.42 17.60 -11.89
CA ASP A 429 16.82 17.14 -12.05
C ASP A 429 17.76 17.85 -11.04
N ILE A 430 19.05 17.51 -11.07
CA ILE A 430 20.10 18.19 -10.31
C ILE A 430 20.75 19.29 -11.15
N CYS A 431 20.85 20.50 -10.59
CA CYS A 431 21.82 21.50 -11.03
C CYS A 431 23.09 21.30 -10.20
N VAL A 432 24.28 21.34 -10.81
CA VAL A 432 25.55 21.48 -10.06
C VAL A 432 26.52 22.46 -10.73
N ASN A 433 26.24 22.93 -11.95
CA ASN A 433 27.16 23.80 -12.70
C ASN A 433 26.80 25.30 -12.64
N GLY A 434 25.67 25.67 -12.03
CA GLY A 434 25.26 27.07 -11.78
C GLY A 434 25.12 27.95 -13.02
N GLN A 435 25.11 27.40 -14.24
CA GLN A 435 25.02 28.19 -15.48
C GLN A 435 23.64 28.83 -15.71
N HIS A 436 22.64 28.36 -14.97
CA HIS A 436 21.28 28.88 -15.00
C HIS A 436 21.07 29.66 -13.69
N PRO A 437 20.97 31.01 -13.71
CA PRO A 437 20.91 31.81 -12.50
C PRO A 437 19.70 31.46 -11.62
N GLU A 438 19.90 31.51 -10.30
CA GLU A 438 18.84 31.48 -9.31
C GLU A 438 17.88 32.64 -9.56
N LEU A 439 16.59 32.37 -9.74
CA LEU A 439 15.57 33.41 -9.67
C LEU A 439 14.54 33.02 -8.62
N LEU A 440 14.86 33.35 -7.38
CA LEU A 440 13.97 33.26 -6.23
C LEU A 440 13.98 34.59 -5.46
N HIS A 441 12.99 35.44 -5.73
CA HIS A 441 12.67 36.59 -4.90
C HIS A 441 11.41 36.31 -4.08
N VAL A 442 11.53 36.41 -2.75
CA VAL A 442 10.40 36.34 -1.82
C VAL A 442 10.09 37.76 -1.35
N ASP A 443 8.91 38.29 -1.67
CA ASP A 443 8.29 39.33 -0.85
C ASP A 443 6.75 39.20 -0.87
N LYS A 444 6.15 39.22 0.32
CA LYS A 444 4.71 39.41 0.63
C LYS A 444 3.65 38.71 -0.25
N GLY A 445 3.51 37.39 -0.11
CA GLY A 445 2.18 36.74 -0.12
C GLY A 445 1.46 36.51 -1.46
N GLU A 446 2.00 36.93 -2.61
CA GLU A 446 1.45 36.58 -3.93
C GLU A 446 2.47 35.81 -4.80
N VAL A 447 2.00 34.71 -5.39
CA VAL A 447 2.80 33.62 -5.99
C VAL A 447 3.34 33.96 -7.37
N ARG A 448 4.67 33.81 -7.62
CA ARG A 448 5.28 33.43 -8.92
C ARG A 448 6.68 32.78 -8.76
N TYR A 449 6.93 31.66 -9.46
CA TYR A 449 8.01 31.42 -10.45
C TYR A 449 8.19 29.91 -10.75
N THR A 450 8.78 29.57 -11.91
CA THR A 450 9.18 28.19 -12.25
C THR A 450 10.67 28.14 -12.55
N PRO A 451 11.39 27.21 -11.91
CA PRO A 451 12.79 27.00 -12.20
C PRO A 451 12.97 26.40 -13.59
N ASP A 452 14.10 26.73 -14.20
CA ASP A 452 14.76 25.82 -15.13
C ASP A 452 14.86 24.43 -14.47
N ILE A 453 14.52 23.36 -15.20
CA ILE A 453 14.51 21.97 -14.68
C ILE A 453 15.88 21.52 -14.16
N SER A 454 16.93 22.28 -14.48
CA SER A 454 18.29 22.17 -13.98
C SER A 454 18.65 23.28 -12.98
N SER A 455 17.79 23.64 -12.02
CA SER A 455 18.05 24.67 -10.99
C SER A 455 18.31 24.06 -9.59
N HIS A 456 19.08 24.75 -8.74
CA HIS A 456 19.47 24.26 -7.40
C HIS A 456 18.31 24.19 -6.40
N ILE A 457 18.43 23.20 -5.53
CA ILE A 457 17.40 22.63 -4.64
C ILE A 457 17.02 23.61 -3.52
N HIS A 458 15.74 23.98 -3.46
CA HIS A 458 15.15 24.71 -2.34
C HIS A 458 15.15 23.87 -1.06
N SER A 459 15.10 24.52 0.11
CA SER A 459 14.94 23.86 1.41
C SER A 459 13.68 22.98 1.58
N GLN A 460 12.77 22.90 0.61
CA GLN A 460 11.55 22.08 0.65
C GLN A 460 11.50 20.93 -0.37
N LEU A 461 12.19 21.05 -1.50
CA LEU A 461 12.26 20.01 -2.54
C LEU A 461 13.62 19.31 -2.45
N GLN A 462 13.73 18.13 -3.01
CA GLN A 462 14.97 17.38 -3.14
C GLN A 462 15.25 17.06 -4.62
N PRO A 463 16.52 16.76 -4.97
CA PRO A 463 16.85 16.08 -6.22
C PRO A 463 15.86 14.96 -6.52
N PHE A 464 15.42 14.87 -7.77
CA PHE A 464 14.58 13.80 -8.27
C PHE A 464 13.17 13.72 -7.68
N ASP A 465 12.74 14.71 -6.88
CA ASP A 465 11.36 14.79 -6.44
C ASP A 465 10.41 14.85 -7.65
N MET A 466 9.26 14.19 -7.51
CA MET A 466 8.18 14.24 -8.49
C MET A 466 7.05 15.07 -7.89
N THR A 467 6.70 16.17 -8.53
CA THR A 467 5.74 17.13 -7.98
C THR A 467 4.51 17.22 -8.87
N LEU A 468 3.32 17.09 -8.29
CA LEU A 468 2.06 17.44 -8.95
C LEU A 468 1.95 18.97 -8.98
N CYS A 469 1.71 19.54 -10.15
CA CYS A 469 1.61 20.97 -10.37
C CYS A 469 0.29 21.34 -11.06
N HIS A 470 -0.20 22.57 -10.86
CA HIS A 470 -1.34 23.07 -11.60
C HIS A 470 -1.05 23.16 -13.11
N PRO A 471 -2.05 22.88 -13.98
CA PRO A 471 -1.87 22.80 -15.43
C PRO A 471 -1.73 24.18 -16.09
N SER A 472 -2.16 25.25 -15.43
CA SER A 472 -2.05 26.62 -15.96
C SER A 472 -0.61 27.12 -15.83
N MET A 473 0.17 26.97 -16.90
CA MET A 473 1.47 27.62 -17.01
C MET A 473 1.30 29.09 -17.39
N LYS A 474 1.63 30.04 -16.50
CA LYS A 474 1.66 31.46 -16.89
C LYS A 474 2.92 31.70 -17.72
N GLN A 475 2.79 32.34 -18.89
CA GLN A 475 3.94 32.80 -19.67
C GLN A 475 4.56 34.01 -18.94
N GLY A 476 5.85 33.92 -18.61
CA GLY A 476 6.65 35.05 -18.11
C GLY A 476 7.16 35.89 -19.27
N GLY A 477 8.29 36.61 -19.07
CA GLY A 477 9.05 37.19 -20.18
C GLY A 477 9.47 36.14 -21.22
N GLU A 478 10.13 36.55 -22.31
CA GLU A 478 10.19 35.86 -23.62
C GLU A 478 10.42 34.33 -23.65
N TRP A 479 10.91 33.69 -22.57
CA TRP A 479 11.25 32.26 -22.56
C TRP A 479 10.84 31.48 -21.30
N THR A 480 10.00 32.01 -20.41
CA THR A 480 9.69 31.36 -19.11
C THR A 480 8.23 30.88 -18.99
N LYS A 481 8.01 29.65 -18.51
CA LYS A 481 6.65 29.08 -18.23
C LYS A 481 6.51 28.79 -16.74
N ILE A 482 5.41 29.21 -16.10
CA ILE A 482 5.23 29.14 -14.63
C ILE A 482 4.23 28.04 -14.20
N ALA A 483 4.69 26.91 -13.67
CA ALA A 483 3.93 25.88 -12.95
C ALA A 483 3.86 26.14 -11.42
N LYS A 484 2.71 25.88 -10.80
CA LYS A 484 2.49 26.02 -9.35
C LYS A 484 2.46 24.63 -8.68
N PRO A 485 3.39 24.32 -7.75
CA PRO A 485 3.40 23.02 -7.08
C PRO A 485 2.19 22.86 -6.17
N ILE A 486 1.65 21.65 -6.14
CA ILE A 486 0.51 21.22 -5.32
C ILE A 486 1.02 20.24 -4.25
N ALA A 487 1.73 19.18 -4.66
CA ALA A 487 2.18 18.13 -3.75
C ALA A 487 3.42 17.38 -4.26
N ILE A 488 4.28 16.94 -3.33
CA ILE A 488 5.36 16.00 -3.63
C ILE A 488 4.79 14.58 -3.61
N LEU A 489 5.04 13.82 -4.67
CA LEU A 489 4.50 12.49 -4.90
C LEU A 489 5.53 11.41 -4.62
N ILE A 490 5.05 10.25 -4.18
CA ILE A 490 5.83 9.00 -4.15
C ILE A 490 5.62 8.22 -5.47
N PRO A 491 6.53 7.28 -5.84
CA PRO A 491 6.59 6.72 -7.18
C PRO A 491 5.33 5.96 -7.62
N ASP A 492 4.68 5.23 -6.71
CA ASP A 492 3.44 4.52 -7.03
C ASP A 492 2.27 5.47 -7.30
N GLN A 493 2.22 6.63 -6.61
CA GLN A 493 1.25 7.69 -6.91
C GLN A 493 1.50 8.30 -8.30
N VAL A 494 2.77 8.43 -8.70
CA VAL A 494 3.14 8.90 -10.04
C VAL A 494 2.71 7.89 -11.11
N ILE A 495 2.97 6.59 -10.90
CA ILE A 495 2.52 5.53 -11.82
C ILE A 495 1.01 5.58 -12.00
N ASP A 496 0.25 5.60 -10.91
CA ASP A 496 -1.21 5.65 -10.94
C ASP A 496 -1.72 6.91 -11.67
N LEU A 497 -1.17 8.08 -11.38
CA LEU A 497 -1.56 9.33 -12.04
C LEU A 497 -1.22 9.32 -13.54
N VAL A 498 -0.05 8.84 -13.94
CA VAL A 498 0.36 8.74 -15.36
C VAL A 498 -0.53 7.74 -16.10
N LEU A 499 -0.85 6.60 -15.48
CA LEU A 499 -1.80 5.61 -16.01
C LEU A 499 -3.25 6.09 -16.02
N ARG A 500 -3.59 7.20 -15.37
CA ARG A 500 -4.87 7.91 -15.51
C ARG A 500 -4.84 8.99 -16.60
N GLY A 501 -3.69 9.18 -17.26
CA GLY A 501 -3.50 10.17 -18.32
C GLY A 501 -2.95 11.52 -17.83
N THR A 502 -2.43 11.61 -16.61
CA THR A 502 -1.77 12.84 -16.12
C THR A 502 -0.46 13.03 -16.89
N PRO A 503 -0.23 14.18 -17.55
CA PRO A 503 1.03 14.45 -18.21
C PRO A 503 2.18 14.50 -17.20
N VAL A 504 3.36 14.07 -17.62
CA VAL A 504 4.61 14.02 -16.86
C VAL A 504 5.73 14.61 -17.71
N ILE A 505 6.50 15.52 -17.13
CA ILE A 505 7.72 16.09 -17.70
C ILE A 505 8.89 15.52 -16.91
N SER A 506 9.79 14.84 -17.61
CA SER A 506 10.98 14.25 -17.03
C SER A 506 12.10 14.19 -18.06
N THR A 507 13.29 14.64 -17.66
CA THR A 507 14.56 14.44 -18.38
C THR A 507 15.43 13.35 -17.74
N VAL A 508 15.01 12.82 -16.58
CA VAL A 508 15.82 11.93 -15.74
C VAL A 508 15.36 10.47 -15.83
N LEU A 509 14.08 10.19 -15.78
CA LEU A 509 13.56 8.83 -15.97
C LEU A 509 12.56 8.76 -17.15
N PRO A 510 12.44 7.60 -17.83
CA PRO A 510 11.62 7.44 -19.02
C PRO A 510 10.12 7.31 -18.72
N TRP A 511 9.58 8.18 -17.86
CA TRP A 511 8.15 8.21 -17.51
C TRP A 511 7.25 8.47 -18.72
N ASN A 512 7.79 9.10 -19.76
CA ASN A 512 7.13 9.29 -21.04
C ASN A 512 6.76 7.98 -21.74
N VAL A 513 7.48 6.88 -21.48
CA VAL A 513 7.13 5.54 -21.99
C VAL A 513 5.81 5.10 -21.37
N LEU A 514 5.68 5.15 -20.05
CA LEU A 514 4.42 4.87 -19.37
C LEU A 514 3.28 5.80 -19.84
N MET A 515 3.59 7.08 -20.06
CA MET A 515 2.61 8.04 -20.60
C MET A 515 2.15 7.68 -22.01
N LYS A 516 3.07 7.32 -22.92
CA LYS A 516 2.71 6.90 -24.28
C LYS A 516 1.76 5.73 -24.23
N PHE A 517 2.10 4.69 -23.46
CA PHE A 517 1.24 3.52 -23.27
C PHE A 517 -0.13 3.91 -22.73
N ALA A 518 -0.19 4.80 -21.74
CA ALA A 518 -1.45 5.35 -21.27
C ALA A 518 -2.19 6.02 -22.44
N HIS A 519 -1.59 6.88 -23.24
CA HIS A 519 -2.33 7.59 -24.29
C HIS A 519 -2.80 6.70 -25.46
N SER A 520 -1.98 5.75 -25.90
CA SER A 520 -2.19 4.95 -27.12
C SER A 520 -2.71 3.53 -26.85
N GLY A 521 -2.57 2.99 -25.63
CA GLY A 521 -2.80 1.58 -25.33
C GLY A 521 -1.80 0.62 -25.99
N HIS A 522 -0.69 1.14 -26.54
CA HIS A 522 0.35 0.38 -27.23
C HIS A 522 1.72 1.03 -27.01
N ILE A 523 2.77 0.20 -27.00
CA ILE A 523 4.13 0.72 -27.01
C ILE A 523 5.06 -0.31 -27.67
N GLU A 524 6.04 0.18 -28.42
CA GLU A 524 6.99 -0.69 -29.10
C GLU A 524 7.87 -1.39 -28.06
N SER A 525 8.13 -2.70 -28.24
CA SER A 525 8.93 -3.49 -27.29
C SER A 525 10.33 -2.91 -27.09
N GLY A 526 10.92 -2.35 -28.15
CA GLY A 526 12.21 -1.65 -28.08
C GLY A 526 12.19 -0.42 -27.17
N GLU A 527 11.10 0.37 -27.15
CA GLU A 527 10.98 1.52 -26.25
C GLU A 527 10.88 1.09 -24.78
N VAL A 528 10.19 -0.02 -24.50
CA VAL A 528 10.12 -0.58 -23.14
C VAL A 528 11.49 -1.07 -22.68
N GLU A 529 12.20 -1.80 -23.53
CA GLU A 529 13.54 -2.33 -23.21
C GLU A 529 14.55 -1.21 -22.98
N ILE A 530 14.54 -0.16 -23.82
CA ILE A 530 15.34 1.05 -23.62
C ILE A 530 14.96 1.73 -22.31
N GLY A 531 13.66 1.82 -22.01
CA GLY A 531 13.15 2.37 -20.75
C GLY A 531 13.62 1.61 -19.52
N ILE A 532 13.52 0.28 -19.53
CA ILE A 532 14.01 -0.62 -18.47
C ILE A 532 15.52 -0.44 -18.29
N ARG A 533 16.29 -0.47 -19.38
CA ARG A 533 17.75 -0.27 -19.33
C ARG A 533 18.11 1.09 -18.73
N THR A 534 17.39 2.15 -19.11
CA THR A 534 17.58 3.50 -18.56
C THR A 534 17.30 3.52 -17.05
N CYS A 535 16.25 2.84 -16.59
CA CYS A 535 15.95 2.73 -15.15
C CYS A 535 17.05 1.97 -14.40
N GLN A 536 17.56 0.89 -14.98
CA GLN A 536 18.66 0.09 -14.41
C GLN A 536 19.96 0.89 -14.28
N GLN A 537 20.30 1.68 -15.30
CA GLN A 537 21.46 2.58 -15.29
C GLN A 537 21.30 3.73 -14.29
N ARG A 538 20.06 4.08 -13.92
CA ARG A 538 19.71 5.21 -13.04
C ARG A 538 19.04 4.75 -11.74
N ARG A 539 19.44 3.59 -11.20
CA ARG A 539 18.86 3.01 -9.97
C ARG A 539 19.01 3.91 -8.73
N PHE A 540 19.97 4.82 -8.75
CA PHE A 540 20.14 5.87 -7.73
C PHE A 540 19.06 6.97 -7.77
N VAL A 541 18.28 7.09 -8.84
CA VAL A 541 17.21 8.10 -8.97
C VAL A 541 15.94 7.60 -8.29
N TYR A 542 15.33 8.44 -7.45
CA TYR A 542 14.08 8.13 -6.79
C TYR A 542 12.96 7.79 -7.80
N GLY A 543 12.35 6.61 -7.63
CA GLY A 543 11.30 6.09 -8.51
C GLY A 543 11.76 5.20 -9.67
N SER A 544 13.07 5.06 -9.91
CA SER A 544 13.63 4.20 -10.97
C SER A 544 13.17 2.74 -10.88
N ILE A 545 13.28 2.12 -9.70
CA ILE A 545 12.87 0.72 -9.46
C ILE A 545 11.36 0.53 -9.65
N ALA A 546 10.56 1.50 -9.22
CA ALA A 546 9.11 1.43 -9.37
C ALA A 546 8.70 1.52 -10.84
N LEU A 547 9.34 2.42 -11.61
CA LEU A 547 9.14 2.52 -13.04
C LEU A 547 9.65 1.28 -13.80
N GLU A 548 10.82 0.73 -13.42
CA GLU A 548 11.37 -0.52 -13.98
C GLU A 548 10.33 -1.64 -13.88
N LYS A 549 9.79 -1.89 -12.68
CA LYS A 549 8.74 -2.90 -12.45
C LYS A 549 7.47 -2.64 -13.27
N ALA A 550 7.01 -1.38 -13.33
CA ALA A 550 5.85 -1.04 -14.13
C ALA A 550 6.08 -1.29 -15.63
N LEU A 551 7.29 -1.01 -16.14
CA LEU A 551 7.67 -1.30 -17.52
C LEU A 551 7.82 -2.81 -17.77
N GLU A 552 8.33 -3.59 -16.82
CA GLU A 552 8.38 -5.06 -16.90
C GLU A 552 6.99 -5.67 -16.95
N GLU A 553 6.07 -5.22 -16.09
CA GLU A 553 4.66 -5.60 -16.12
C GLU A 553 4.02 -5.26 -17.46
N LEU A 554 4.28 -4.06 -17.99
CA LEU A 554 3.85 -3.69 -19.34
C LEU A 554 4.46 -4.57 -20.44
N SER A 555 5.73 -4.98 -20.31
CA SER A 555 6.37 -5.91 -21.24
C SER A 555 5.70 -7.28 -21.21
N MET A 556 5.33 -7.78 -20.04
CA MET A 556 4.60 -9.05 -19.89
C MET A 556 3.18 -8.95 -20.46
N LEU A 557 2.48 -7.84 -20.23
CA LEU A 557 1.17 -7.57 -20.82
C LEU A 557 1.27 -7.43 -22.36
N GLY A 558 2.32 -6.77 -22.86
CA GLY A 558 2.60 -6.63 -24.29
C GLY A 558 2.92 -7.96 -24.99
N LYS A 559 3.55 -8.90 -24.29
CA LYS A 559 3.79 -10.28 -24.76
C LYS A 559 2.51 -11.13 -24.87
N SER A 560 1.36 -10.62 -24.45
CA SER A 560 0.05 -11.29 -24.54
C SER A 560 -0.89 -10.71 -25.62
N GLY A 561 -0.41 -9.82 -26.50
CA GLY A 561 -1.18 -9.17 -27.56
C GLY A 561 -0.73 -9.52 -28.98
N LEU A 562 -1.52 -9.11 -29.99
CA LEU A 562 -1.09 -9.19 -31.40
C LEU A 562 0.20 -8.41 -31.61
N SER A 563 1.13 -8.95 -32.41
CA SER A 563 2.28 -8.17 -32.88
C SER A 563 1.86 -7.19 -33.97
N ASP A 564 2.59 -6.08 -34.09
CA ASP A 564 2.35 -5.06 -35.13
C ASP A 564 2.45 -5.66 -36.54
N GLU A 565 3.43 -6.53 -36.77
CA GLU A 565 3.62 -7.23 -38.05
C GLU A 565 2.42 -8.11 -38.40
N PHE A 566 1.93 -8.89 -37.43
CA PHE A 566 0.78 -9.75 -37.63
C PHE A 566 -0.50 -8.93 -37.83
N TYR A 567 -0.69 -7.86 -37.05
CA TYR A 567 -1.84 -6.97 -37.19
C TYR A 567 -1.83 -6.26 -38.55
N ALA A 568 -0.69 -5.72 -39.00
CA ALA A 568 -0.57 -5.06 -40.30
C ALA A 568 -0.98 -6.00 -41.45
N LYS A 569 -0.49 -7.24 -41.43
CA LYS A 569 -0.87 -8.27 -42.40
C LYS A 569 -2.38 -8.56 -42.35
N ALA A 570 -2.93 -8.77 -41.15
CA ALA A 570 -4.36 -9.01 -40.98
C ALA A 570 -5.21 -7.81 -41.41
N HIS A 571 -4.75 -6.59 -41.16
CA HIS A 571 -5.40 -5.35 -41.55
C HIS A 571 -5.48 -5.22 -43.08
N ASP A 572 -4.38 -5.48 -43.80
CA ASP A 572 -4.35 -5.43 -45.27
C ASP A 572 -5.28 -6.48 -45.89
N GLU A 573 -5.28 -7.71 -45.36
CA GLU A 573 -6.20 -8.77 -45.77
C GLU A 573 -7.67 -8.38 -45.51
N LEU A 574 -7.97 -7.69 -44.41
CA LEU A 574 -9.33 -7.22 -44.09
C LEU A 574 -9.74 -6.00 -44.92
N LYS A 575 -8.81 -5.12 -45.28
CA LYS A 575 -9.09 -3.89 -46.05
C LYS A 575 -9.60 -4.19 -47.45
N THR A 576 -9.05 -5.22 -48.09
CA THR A 576 -9.44 -5.71 -49.43
C THR A 576 -10.78 -6.47 -49.45
N SER A 577 -11.33 -6.82 -48.28
CA SER A 577 -12.59 -7.57 -48.16
C SER A 577 -13.85 -6.68 -48.18
N SER A 578 -15.03 -7.29 -48.36
CA SER A 578 -16.35 -6.62 -48.44
C SER A 578 -16.83 -5.89 -47.17
N GLY A 579 -15.98 -5.78 -46.13
CA GLY A 579 -16.26 -4.97 -44.92
C GLY A 579 -17.30 -5.55 -43.96
N ARG A 580 -17.83 -6.73 -44.25
CA ARG A 580 -18.73 -7.49 -43.37
C ARG A 580 -18.06 -8.79 -42.99
N LEU A 581 -18.43 -9.34 -41.84
CA LEU A 581 -18.02 -10.70 -41.47
C LEU A 581 -18.58 -11.69 -42.51
N ASN A 582 -17.68 -12.37 -43.22
CA ASN A 582 -18.02 -13.38 -44.24
C ASN A 582 -17.04 -14.57 -44.15
N THR A 583 -17.12 -15.51 -45.09
CA THR A 583 -16.28 -16.71 -45.11
C THR A 583 -14.78 -16.40 -45.18
N SER A 584 -14.37 -15.32 -45.87
CA SER A 584 -12.95 -14.95 -46.04
C SER A 584 -12.42 -14.10 -44.88
N THR A 585 -13.24 -13.27 -44.24
CA THR A 585 -12.78 -12.42 -43.12
C THR A 585 -12.84 -13.12 -41.76
N ARG A 586 -13.69 -14.14 -41.61
CA ARG A 586 -13.88 -14.87 -40.35
C ARG A 586 -12.59 -15.54 -39.84
N PRO A 587 -11.76 -16.21 -40.68
CA PRO A 587 -10.48 -16.76 -40.23
C PRO A 587 -9.50 -15.68 -39.74
N ILE A 588 -9.49 -14.51 -40.39
CA ILE A 588 -8.60 -13.40 -40.03
C ILE A 588 -9.03 -12.79 -38.70
N ALA A 589 -10.33 -12.58 -38.50
CA ALA A 589 -10.88 -12.10 -37.23
C ALA A 589 -10.60 -13.08 -36.07
N ARG A 590 -10.68 -14.40 -36.31
CA ARG A 590 -10.31 -15.42 -35.32
C ARG A 590 -8.82 -15.40 -35.00
N LYS A 591 -7.98 -15.20 -36.01
CA LYS A 591 -6.53 -15.01 -35.84
C LYS A 591 -6.21 -13.80 -34.96
N ILE A 592 -6.90 -12.67 -35.17
CA ILE A 592 -6.80 -11.49 -34.31
C ILE A 592 -7.29 -11.83 -32.88
N LEU A 593 -8.45 -12.48 -32.75
CA LEU A 593 -8.98 -12.90 -31.44
C LEU A 593 -8.02 -13.80 -30.66
N VAL A 594 -7.39 -14.76 -31.34
CA VAL A 594 -6.44 -15.70 -30.72
C VAL A 594 -5.13 -14.99 -30.35
N GLY A 595 -4.61 -14.13 -31.21
CA GLY A 595 -3.36 -13.42 -30.93
C GLY A 595 -3.48 -12.39 -29.80
N GLU A 596 -4.65 -11.76 -29.62
CA GLU A 596 -4.92 -10.85 -28.49
C GLU A 596 -5.27 -11.63 -27.20
N GLY A 597 -5.46 -12.95 -27.31
CA GLY A 597 -5.56 -13.86 -26.18
C GLY A 597 -6.71 -13.55 -25.20
N LYS A 598 -6.41 -13.66 -23.90
CA LYS A 598 -7.42 -13.56 -22.83
C LYS A 598 -8.02 -12.15 -22.71
N SER A 599 -7.26 -11.11 -23.06
CA SER A 599 -7.67 -9.71 -22.85
C SER A 599 -8.83 -9.30 -23.76
N ILE A 600 -8.76 -9.64 -25.05
CA ILE A 600 -9.88 -9.39 -25.98
C ILE A 600 -11.10 -10.25 -25.65
N GLN A 601 -10.89 -11.47 -25.17
CA GLN A 601 -11.97 -12.37 -24.77
C GLN A 601 -12.72 -11.83 -23.55
N ALA A 602 -11.99 -11.33 -22.55
CA ALA A 602 -12.56 -10.69 -21.37
C ALA A 602 -13.39 -9.45 -21.77
N LEU A 603 -12.87 -8.58 -22.65
CA LEU A 603 -13.61 -7.41 -23.16
C LEU A 603 -14.91 -7.82 -23.86
N LEU A 604 -14.85 -8.80 -24.75
CA LEU A 604 -16.00 -9.24 -25.55
C LEU A 604 -17.04 -10.00 -24.70
N ALA A 605 -16.62 -10.62 -23.60
CA ALA A 605 -17.51 -11.32 -22.66
C ALA A 605 -18.48 -10.37 -21.93
N ILE A 606 -18.09 -9.11 -21.69
CA ILE A 606 -18.90 -8.09 -20.98
C ILE A 606 -20.28 -7.90 -21.65
N SER A 607 -20.32 -8.08 -22.96
CA SER A 607 -21.50 -7.74 -23.77
C SER A 607 -22.47 -8.91 -24.02
N THR A 608 -22.20 -10.10 -23.49
CA THR A 608 -22.99 -11.34 -23.72
C THR A 608 -23.25 -11.66 -25.21
N MET A 609 -22.43 -11.11 -26.11
CA MET A 609 -22.58 -11.24 -27.55
C MET A 609 -22.26 -12.66 -28.02
N ASN A 610 -22.96 -13.14 -29.05
CA ASN A 610 -22.56 -14.36 -29.74
C ASN A 610 -21.25 -14.15 -30.55
N GLU A 611 -20.56 -15.25 -30.86
CA GLU A 611 -19.27 -15.23 -31.58
C GLU A 611 -19.35 -14.47 -32.92
N THR A 612 -20.47 -14.55 -33.63
CA THR A 612 -20.65 -13.87 -34.93
C THR A 612 -20.62 -12.36 -34.76
N THR A 613 -21.28 -11.82 -33.74
CA THR A 613 -21.26 -10.40 -33.42
C THR A 613 -19.87 -9.95 -32.96
N GLN A 614 -19.22 -10.75 -32.10
CA GLN A 614 -17.87 -10.49 -31.61
C GLN A 614 -16.85 -10.37 -32.74
N LEU A 615 -16.81 -11.36 -33.64
CA LEU A 615 -15.93 -11.34 -34.81
C LEU A 615 -16.30 -10.20 -35.76
N GLY A 616 -17.58 -9.85 -35.86
CA GLY A 616 -18.04 -8.69 -36.62
C GLY A 616 -17.45 -7.37 -36.13
N TYR A 617 -17.37 -7.17 -34.81
CA TYR A 617 -16.71 -5.99 -34.24
C TYR A 617 -15.21 -5.99 -34.45
N ILE A 618 -14.55 -7.15 -34.36
CA ILE A 618 -13.12 -7.26 -34.66
C ILE A 618 -12.84 -6.83 -36.10
N VAL A 619 -13.61 -7.37 -37.07
CA VAL A 619 -13.46 -6.99 -38.49
C VAL A 619 -13.68 -5.49 -38.67
N ARG A 620 -14.74 -4.95 -38.07
CA ARG A 620 -15.06 -3.53 -38.20
C ARG A 620 -13.98 -2.65 -37.58
N ALA A 621 -13.54 -2.96 -36.37
CA ALA A 621 -12.53 -2.19 -35.66
C ALA A 621 -11.20 -2.23 -36.42
N ALA A 622 -10.83 -3.42 -36.91
CA ALA A 622 -9.59 -3.59 -37.63
C ALA A 622 -9.60 -2.79 -38.94
N LYS A 623 -10.71 -2.73 -39.67
CA LYS A 623 -10.81 -1.94 -40.91
C LYS A 623 -10.82 -0.43 -40.68
N GLU A 624 -11.43 0.03 -39.58
CA GLU A 624 -11.51 1.46 -39.25
C GLU A 624 -10.23 2.00 -38.62
N ALA A 625 -9.34 1.14 -38.16
CA ALA A 625 -8.10 1.49 -37.48
C ALA A 625 -6.89 1.50 -38.41
N LYS A 626 -5.97 2.45 -38.21
CA LYS A 626 -4.71 2.53 -38.96
C LYS A 626 -3.62 1.60 -38.39
N ASP A 627 -3.66 1.38 -37.08
CA ASP A 627 -2.69 0.59 -36.34
C ASP A 627 -3.39 -0.22 -35.24
N ILE A 628 -2.63 -1.04 -34.52
CA ILE A 628 -3.15 -1.92 -33.46
C ILE A 628 -3.72 -1.13 -32.27
N GLY A 629 -3.15 0.04 -31.95
CA GLY A 629 -3.60 0.91 -30.87
C GLY A 629 -4.97 1.49 -31.19
N GLU A 630 -5.14 2.04 -32.39
CA GLU A 630 -6.43 2.51 -32.88
C GLU A 630 -7.44 1.37 -32.96
N PHE A 631 -7.03 0.15 -33.33
CA PHE A 631 -7.90 -1.03 -33.32
C PHE A 631 -8.47 -1.31 -31.94
N ARG A 632 -7.61 -1.37 -30.91
CA ARG A 632 -8.03 -1.60 -29.54
C ARG A 632 -9.00 -0.51 -29.07
N ILE A 633 -8.70 0.76 -29.37
CA ILE A 633 -9.59 1.90 -29.06
C ILE A 633 -10.96 1.73 -29.72
N LYS A 634 -10.98 1.48 -31.04
CA LYS A 634 -12.23 1.29 -31.80
C LYS A 634 -13.03 0.10 -31.30
N LEU A 635 -12.36 -0.99 -30.93
CA LEU A 635 -13.01 -2.18 -30.43
C LEU A 635 -13.73 -1.90 -29.10
N VAL A 636 -13.05 -1.27 -28.13
CA VAL A 636 -13.71 -0.89 -26.87
C VAL A 636 -14.84 0.10 -27.13
N GLN A 637 -14.66 1.07 -28.03
CA GLN A 637 -15.73 2.00 -28.42
C GLN A 637 -16.95 1.28 -28.99
N PHE A 638 -16.76 0.24 -29.80
CA PHE A 638 -17.88 -0.54 -30.34
C PHE A 638 -18.57 -1.38 -29.27
N VAL A 639 -17.81 -2.05 -28.41
CA VAL A 639 -18.36 -2.82 -27.28
C VAL A 639 -19.14 -1.88 -26.36
N ALA A 640 -18.56 -0.74 -25.98
CA ALA A 640 -19.22 0.27 -25.15
C ALA A 640 -20.48 0.84 -25.82
N LYS A 641 -20.41 1.18 -27.11
CA LYS A 641 -21.58 1.68 -27.85
C LYS A 641 -22.69 0.65 -27.94
N GLU A 642 -22.35 -0.62 -28.07
CA GLU A 642 -23.36 -1.69 -28.12
C GLU A 642 -24.02 -1.91 -26.76
N LEU A 643 -23.23 -1.91 -25.68
CA LEU A 643 -23.75 -1.92 -24.32
C LEU A 643 -24.76 -0.79 -24.07
N LEU A 644 -24.56 0.35 -24.74
CA LEU A 644 -25.41 1.54 -24.63
C LEU A 644 -26.65 1.53 -25.55
N LYS A 645 -26.69 0.68 -26.60
CA LYS A 645 -27.67 0.81 -27.70
C LYS A 645 -29.02 0.12 -27.51
N GLY A 646 -29.19 -0.77 -26.53
CA GLY A 646 -30.41 -1.60 -26.45
C GLY A 646 -31.20 -1.43 -25.16
N SER A 647 -32.09 -0.45 -24.99
CA SER A 647 -33.03 -0.35 -23.83
C SER A 647 -32.40 -0.47 -22.42
N MET A 648 -31.07 -0.41 -22.32
CA MET A 648 -30.26 -0.80 -21.16
C MET A 648 -29.67 0.39 -20.40
N LEU A 649 -30.14 1.62 -20.65
CA LEU A 649 -29.85 2.76 -19.77
C LEU A 649 -30.21 2.46 -18.30
N ASN A 650 -31.26 1.64 -18.08
CA ASN A 650 -31.67 1.13 -16.77
C ASN A 650 -30.80 -0.04 -16.23
N ARG A 651 -29.85 -0.56 -17.03
CA ARG A 651 -28.93 -1.67 -16.71
C ARG A 651 -27.46 -1.25 -16.70
N LEU A 652 -27.17 0.05 -16.88
CA LEU A 652 -25.90 0.66 -16.46
C LEU A 652 -25.77 0.50 -14.95
N THR A 653 -25.37 -0.70 -14.51
CA THR A 653 -25.17 -1.00 -13.09
C THR A 653 -23.74 -0.62 -12.71
N PRO A 654 -23.49 -0.31 -11.42
CA PRO A 654 -22.12 -0.20 -10.91
C PRO A 654 -21.29 -1.45 -11.28
N LYS A 655 -21.92 -2.63 -11.31
CA LYS A 655 -21.30 -3.87 -11.74
C LYS A 655 -20.78 -3.80 -13.18
N LEU A 656 -21.59 -3.39 -14.16
CA LEU A 656 -21.19 -3.28 -15.57
C LEU A 656 -20.10 -2.19 -15.79
N LEU A 657 -20.23 -1.06 -15.09
CA LEU A 657 -19.20 0.01 -15.10
C LEU A 657 -17.91 -0.40 -14.38
N ASN A 658 -17.99 -1.39 -13.49
CA ASN A 658 -16.84 -1.98 -12.81
C ASN A 658 -16.20 -3.09 -13.65
N GLU A 659 -17.00 -3.90 -14.35
CA GLU A 659 -16.56 -4.93 -15.32
C GLU A 659 -15.76 -4.31 -16.47
N LEU A 660 -16.13 -3.11 -16.93
CA LEU A 660 -15.31 -2.31 -17.87
C LEU A 660 -13.99 -1.80 -17.27
N THR A 661 -13.76 -1.96 -15.97
CA THR A 661 -12.53 -1.50 -15.30
C THR A 661 -11.83 -2.60 -14.52
N GLU A 662 -12.21 -3.86 -14.74
CA GLU A 662 -11.56 -4.98 -14.08
C GLU A 662 -10.08 -5.07 -14.47
N PRO A 663 -9.19 -5.42 -13.52
CA PRO A 663 -7.76 -5.61 -13.78
C PRO A 663 -7.49 -6.64 -14.89
N ASP A 664 -8.40 -7.60 -15.07
CA ASP A 664 -8.25 -8.74 -15.97
C ASP A 664 -8.44 -8.41 -17.46
N LEU A 665 -8.78 -7.15 -17.81
CA LEU A 665 -8.90 -6.71 -19.20
C LEU A 665 -7.55 -6.48 -19.92
N GLY A 666 -6.42 -6.64 -19.20
CA GLY A 666 -5.07 -6.52 -19.77
C GLY A 666 -4.86 -5.23 -20.57
N VAL A 667 -4.44 -5.33 -21.83
CA VAL A 667 -4.18 -4.19 -22.73
C VAL A 667 -5.40 -3.30 -23.00
N TYR A 668 -6.62 -3.78 -22.76
CA TYR A 668 -7.86 -3.01 -22.93
C TYR A 668 -8.27 -2.23 -21.66
N SER A 669 -7.71 -2.56 -20.49
CA SER A 669 -8.09 -1.98 -19.21
C SER A 669 -7.98 -0.45 -19.18
N PHE A 670 -6.92 0.10 -19.79
CA PHE A 670 -6.71 1.54 -19.87
C PHE A 670 -7.79 2.23 -20.72
N VAL A 671 -8.04 1.72 -21.93
CA VAL A 671 -9.01 2.31 -22.88
C VAL A 671 -10.40 2.30 -22.26
N SER A 672 -10.76 1.21 -21.59
CA SER A 672 -12.04 1.10 -20.90
C SER A 672 -12.16 2.05 -19.70
N ARG A 673 -11.07 2.27 -18.94
CA ARG A 673 -11.01 3.28 -17.87
C ARG A 673 -11.20 4.70 -18.42
N ARG A 674 -10.58 5.03 -19.56
CA ARG A 674 -10.78 6.31 -20.24
C ARG A 674 -12.22 6.52 -20.67
N ILE A 675 -12.85 5.50 -21.26
CA ILE A 675 -14.27 5.55 -21.65
C ILE A 675 -15.18 5.71 -20.43
N LYS A 676 -14.88 5.05 -19.29
CA LYS A 676 -15.60 5.28 -18.03
C LYS A 676 -15.49 6.73 -17.56
N ASN A 677 -14.29 7.32 -17.61
CA ASN A 677 -14.09 8.72 -17.26
C ASN A 677 -14.86 9.66 -18.19
N ASP A 678 -14.86 9.38 -19.49
CA ASP A 678 -15.63 10.15 -20.47
C ASP A 678 -17.14 10.02 -20.24
N LEU A 679 -17.64 8.84 -19.86
CA LEU A 679 -19.04 8.62 -19.48
C LEU A 679 -19.40 9.34 -18.19
N ASN A 680 -18.53 9.31 -17.18
CA ASN A 680 -18.71 10.06 -15.92
C ASN A 680 -18.77 11.56 -16.18
N LYS A 681 -17.86 12.06 -17.02
CA LYS A 681 -17.85 13.47 -17.43
C LYS A 681 -19.12 13.83 -18.19
N ALA A 682 -19.52 13.01 -19.17
CA ALA A 682 -20.77 13.22 -19.91
C ALA A 682 -21.98 13.23 -18.96
N TYR A 683 -22.00 12.38 -17.95
CA TYR A 683 -23.06 12.38 -16.94
C TYR A 683 -23.08 13.69 -16.13
N VAL A 684 -21.92 14.16 -15.65
CA VAL A 684 -21.80 15.42 -14.91
C VAL A 684 -22.19 16.63 -15.77
N ASP A 685 -21.74 16.69 -17.02
CA ASP A 685 -22.08 17.76 -17.95
C ASP A 685 -23.59 17.81 -18.22
N LEU A 686 -24.21 16.64 -18.43
CA LEU A 686 -25.65 16.53 -18.63
C LEU A 686 -26.42 16.95 -17.36
N ARG A 687 -25.95 16.57 -16.17
CA ARG A 687 -26.54 17.02 -14.89
C ARG A 687 -26.54 18.54 -14.82
N LEU A 688 -25.39 19.16 -15.07
CA LEU A 688 -25.24 20.62 -15.01
C LEU A 688 -26.18 21.33 -15.98
N TRP A 689 -26.39 20.77 -17.17
CA TRP A 689 -27.37 21.31 -18.12
C TRP A 689 -28.81 21.14 -17.67
N LEU A 690 -29.18 20.00 -17.09
CA LEU A 690 -30.55 19.73 -16.65
C LEU A 690 -30.92 20.49 -15.36
N THR A 691 -29.94 20.79 -14.50
CA THR A 691 -30.14 21.50 -13.22
C THR A 691 -29.70 22.97 -13.25
N GLY A 692 -29.07 23.41 -14.33
CA GLY A 692 -28.52 24.77 -14.47
C GLY A 692 -29.58 25.86 -14.68
N LYS A 693 -29.14 27.12 -14.60
CA LYS A 693 -30.00 28.30 -14.82
C LYS A 693 -30.34 28.54 -16.30
N SER A 694 -29.59 27.97 -17.24
CA SER A 694 -29.84 28.06 -18.67
C SER A 694 -30.63 26.85 -19.16
N ASN A 695 -31.72 27.08 -19.89
CA ASN A 695 -32.52 26.00 -20.47
C ASN A 695 -31.70 25.26 -21.54
N PRO A 696 -31.48 23.94 -21.41
CA PRO A 696 -30.76 23.18 -22.41
C PRO A 696 -31.59 23.08 -23.69
N THR A 697 -30.92 23.14 -24.85
CA THR A 697 -31.56 22.85 -26.14
C THR A 697 -31.49 21.35 -26.46
N ARG A 698 -32.39 20.83 -27.30
CA ARG A 698 -32.32 19.43 -27.78
C ARG A 698 -30.97 19.13 -28.44
N ARG A 699 -30.40 20.12 -29.14
CA ARG A 699 -29.07 20.03 -29.76
C ARG A 699 -27.96 19.84 -28.72
N ASN A 700 -28.00 20.60 -27.63
CA ASN A 700 -27.01 20.47 -26.55
C ASN A 700 -27.11 19.08 -25.93
N ILE A 701 -28.32 18.62 -25.59
CA ILE A 701 -28.53 17.29 -25.01
C ILE A 701 -28.10 16.18 -25.97
N HIS A 702 -28.45 16.28 -27.26
CA HIS A 702 -28.05 15.30 -28.28
C HIS A 702 -26.53 15.26 -28.52
N SER A 703 -25.81 16.34 -28.24
CA SER A 703 -24.33 16.36 -28.36
C SER A 703 -23.63 15.54 -27.26
N ASN A 704 -24.34 15.22 -26.19
CA ASN A 704 -23.86 14.39 -25.09
C ASN A 704 -24.26 12.93 -25.31
N ILE A 705 -23.34 11.98 -25.10
CA ILE A 705 -23.61 10.56 -25.41
C ILE A 705 -24.76 9.98 -24.57
N ILE A 706 -24.85 10.34 -23.29
CA ILE A 706 -25.95 9.91 -22.40
C ILE A 706 -27.24 10.65 -22.77
N GLY A 707 -27.13 11.95 -23.05
CA GLY A 707 -28.26 12.78 -23.45
C GLY A 707 -28.91 12.32 -24.76
N ALA A 708 -28.11 11.95 -25.77
CA ALA A 708 -28.59 11.42 -27.04
C ALA A 708 -29.42 10.14 -26.87
N LEU A 709 -28.94 9.22 -26.03
CA LEU A 709 -29.65 7.97 -25.71
C LEU A 709 -30.95 8.22 -24.96
N MET A 710 -30.95 9.19 -24.03
CA MET A 710 -32.17 9.59 -23.32
C MET A 710 -33.21 10.20 -24.27
N LEU A 711 -32.79 11.04 -25.22
CA LEU A 711 -33.69 11.59 -26.24
C LEU A 711 -34.28 10.48 -27.10
N GLU A 712 -33.46 9.51 -27.53
CA GLU A 712 -33.90 8.36 -28.32
C GLU A 712 -34.91 7.49 -27.56
N GLU A 713 -34.63 7.17 -26.29
CA GLU A 713 -35.53 6.36 -25.45
C GLU A 713 -36.86 7.08 -25.16
N LEU A 714 -36.81 8.38 -24.89
CA LEU A 714 -37.99 9.21 -24.68
C LEU A 714 -38.71 9.60 -25.98
N LYS A 715 -38.18 9.17 -27.14
CA LYS A 715 -38.69 9.51 -28.47
C LYS A 715 -38.78 11.02 -28.73
N ILE A 716 -37.88 11.78 -28.12
CA ILE A 716 -37.77 13.24 -28.28
C ILE A 716 -36.96 13.55 -29.56
N PRO A 717 -37.43 14.44 -30.44
CA PRO A 717 -36.68 14.83 -31.64
C PRO A 717 -35.29 15.40 -31.31
N LYS A 718 -34.33 15.24 -32.23
CA LYS A 718 -32.94 15.68 -32.02
C LYS A 718 -32.74 17.21 -32.07
N MET A 719 -33.72 17.94 -32.60
CA MET A 719 -33.63 19.37 -32.89
C MET A 719 -34.85 20.12 -32.31
N GLY A 720 -34.67 21.40 -31.99
CA GLY A 720 -35.70 22.29 -31.43
C GLY A 720 -35.49 22.64 -29.95
N ALA A 721 -36.43 23.43 -29.41
CA ALA A 721 -36.53 23.68 -27.97
C ALA A 721 -37.17 22.48 -27.26
N LEU A 722 -36.77 22.24 -26.01
CA LEU A 722 -37.43 21.25 -25.15
C LEU A 722 -38.72 21.87 -24.60
N THR A 723 -39.81 21.10 -24.56
CA THR A 723 -40.98 21.46 -23.76
C THR A 723 -40.70 21.24 -22.27
N ASP A 724 -41.47 21.87 -21.39
CA ASP A 724 -41.33 21.65 -19.94
C ASP A 724 -41.57 20.18 -19.55
N GLU A 725 -42.48 19.51 -20.26
CA GLU A 725 -42.78 18.08 -20.11
C GLU A 725 -41.59 17.20 -20.52
N GLU A 726 -40.96 17.50 -21.65
CA GLU A 726 -39.76 16.82 -22.13
C GLU A 726 -38.59 17.02 -21.16
N LEU A 727 -38.42 18.24 -20.65
CA LEU A 727 -37.38 18.56 -19.67
C LEU A 727 -37.61 17.84 -18.34
N ALA A 728 -38.86 17.75 -17.88
CA ALA A 728 -39.22 16.98 -16.69
C ALA A 728 -38.94 15.49 -16.88
N ALA A 729 -39.30 14.91 -18.04
CA ALA A 729 -39.02 13.52 -18.37
C ALA A 729 -37.50 13.23 -18.39
N LEU A 730 -36.70 14.12 -18.99
CA LEU A 730 -35.25 14.03 -18.98
C LEU A 730 -34.67 14.10 -17.56
N ARG A 731 -35.18 14.98 -16.69
CA ARG A 731 -34.73 15.08 -15.28
C ARG A 731 -35.04 13.82 -14.49
N ILE A 732 -36.25 13.26 -14.63
CA ILE A 732 -36.64 12.01 -13.98
C ILE A 732 -35.72 10.87 -14.42
N LYS A 733 -35.48 10.77 -15.73
CA LYS A 733 -34.62 9.73 -16.31
C LYS A 733 -33.17 9.90 -15.87
N HIS A 734 -32.65 11.13 -15.86
CA HIS A 734 -31.34 11.46 -15.32
C HIS A 734 -31.21 11.05 -13.84
N GLY A 735 -32.21 11.38 -13.02
CA GLY A 735 -32.26 10.98 -11.61
C GLY A 735 -32.29 9.46 -11.39
N ALA A 736 -32.91 8.71 -12.29
CA ALA A 736 -32.87 7.24 -12.25
C ALA A 736 -31.46 6.70 -12.51
N ILE A 737 -30.73 7.30 -13.44
CA ILE A 737 -29.35 6.92 -13.80
C ILE A 737 -28.35 7.37 -12.73
N ALA A 738 -28.67 8.42 -11.96
CA ALA A 738 -27.80 8.99 -10.93
C ALA A 738 -27.28 7.99 -9.91
N LYS A 739 -28.12 6.99 -9.56
CA LYS A 739 -27.79 5.91 -8.62
C LYS A 739 -26.64 5.00 -9.08
N HIS A 740 -26.16 5.17 -10.31
CA HIS A 740 -25.15 4.34 -10.93
C HIS A 740 -23.81 5.09 -11.16
N PHE A 741 -23.81 6.41 -11.00
CA PHE A 741 -22.66 7.29 -11.22
C PHE A 741 -22.16 7.98 -9.93
N THR A 742 -22.89 7.80 -8.83
CA THR A 742 -22.51 8.15 -7.44
C THR A 742 -22.07 6.91 -6.70
#